data_AF-A0A959S4B4-F1
#
_entry.id   AF-A0A959S4B4-F1
#
_cell.length_a   1.000
_cell.length_b   1.000
_cell.length_c   1.000
_cell.angle_alpha   90.00
_cell.angle_beta   90.00
_cell.angle_gamma   90.00
#
_symmetry.space_group_name_H-M   'P 1'
#
loop_
_entity.id
_entity.type
_entity.pdbx_description
1 polymer ?
#
loop_
_entity_poly.entity_id
_entity_poly.type
_entity_poly.pdbx_seq_one_letter_code
_entity_poly.pdbx_strand_id
1 'polypeptide(L)'
;MKRLSFLLFFALIAQVLMAQVEDNGLPNQMTPQEYYDALHNGYTPPIPDRGITTPPAFPNARAAAEWEEIQALCISWTSYPGILKQIVAAAVNECEVVICSENPASTESYLLNSLYGGPVDLTNVTILNENLNSVWMRDYGPHTVYGNEVDDLYIVDWIYNRPRPDDDVLNDAIGAHLGVDVYSTTATPNDLMNTGGNYMSDGFGTAFASELILDENQGGSAGWTTYPNHTEAEINGIMQTYMGIDTYIKMPTLPYDGIHHIDMHMKLLDEETLLIAEYPAGVSDGPQIESNITYIQNNFTTKWGTPFNIVRVPSPPQQSNGNYPPSGWYLTYTNSVFINNTILVPTYYSPHDEAALALYAELLPGYNIVGIDCDNSGEAIIAASGAIHCITNSVGVTDPMLISYQCLPNTNDDVNDYNLQAYINHASGIASATLYYKTNLNDPYTALSMTNMGGNNWEAAIPAQSLGTDVYYYVEGVSNSGKIQTKPMPAPEGYKHFQVIDEVFGCTNSTACNYDSAATVDDNSCILPDGCTDSAACNYDPAAQCDDGSCIVGVAYTFTLSTDCWGSEVSWQLTDAGGSVIQSAGGYGNQNTYTTDVCVGDGCYDLTLFDSFGDGMDGTASGCAVDGNYFLTDNQGNVVFQMGDPNYGSSITHNFCVSLTISGCTDSVACNYDSTATQDDGSCVYGSGCTDSGACNFNSSANCDDGSCEYISCAGCTNASACNYDSTATLDDGSCVLPDGCTNSGACNYNAAAQCDDGSCEFISCAGCTASTACNYDSTATIDDGSCLLPDGCTDSNACNYNSSAQCDDGSCVYGDLYFADTDGDSYGDANVTAQLCSPAAGWVLDDTDCDDSNGDVYPGAAGTGEGIDNDCNGAVEGDENLPGSCPADYNQDGIVSTPRLLIMLGGFGCPSACPEDLDNDDMVTTSDLLIFLSLFGQVCGG
;
A
#
# COMPACT_ATOMS: atom_id res chain seq x y z
N MET A 1 -44.46 30.04 34.34
CA MET A 1 -43.26 30.17 33.48
C MET A 1 -42.46 28.87 33.28
N LYS A 2 -42.79 27.72 33.89
CA LYS A 2 -42.09 26.43 33.65
C LYS A 2 -42.73 25.48 32.61
N ARG A 3 -43.88 25.85 32.01
CA ARG A 3 -44.55 25.05 30.97
C ARG A 3 -44.40 25.61 29.55
N LEU A 4 -43.87 26.83 29.39
CA LEU A 4 -43.62 27.42 28.07
C LEU A 4 -42.22 27.07 27.54
N SER A 5 -41.21 26.95 28.42
CA SER A 5 -39.85 26.52 28.02
C SER A 5 -39.75 25.05 27.63
N PHE A 6 -40.67 24.18 28.08
CA PHE A 6 -40.65 22.75 27.73
C PHE A 6 -41.23 22.47 26.34
N LEU A 7 -42.15 23.33 25.87
CA LEU A 7 -42.73 23.27 24.52
C LEU A 7 -41.84 23.93 23.47
N LEU A 8 -41.09 24.97 23.83
CA LEU A 8 -40.09 25.59 22.96
C LEU A 8 -38.84 24.71 22.76
N PHE A 9 -38.45 23.89 23.74
CA PHE A 9 -37.33 22.96 23.61
C PHE A 9 -37.66 21.76 22.70
N PHE A 10 -38.91 21.27 22.74
CA PHE A 10 -39.38 20.22 21.82
C PHE A 10 -39.66 20.75 20.41
N ALA A 11 -40.08 22.01 20.26
CA ALA A 11 -40.27 22.64 18.94
C ALA A 11 -38.93 22.97 18.26
N LEU A 12 -37.88 23.31 19.02
CA LEU A 12 -36.52 23.49 18.47
C LEU A 12 -35.89 22.14 18.07
N ILE A 13 -36.11 21.08 18.85
CA ILE A 13 -35.64 19.72 18.50
C ILE A 13 -36.41 19.17 17.29
N ALA A 14 -37.71 19.46 17.16
CA ALA A 14 -38.50 19.07 15.98
C ALA A 14 -38.14 19.88 14.71
N GLN A 15 -37.61 21.10 14.84
CA GLN A 15 -37.12 21.89 13.70
C GLN A 15 -35.67 21.56 13.30
N VAL A 16 -34.87 20.98 14.21
CA VAL A 16 -33.55 20.42 13.87
C VAL A 16 -33.67 18.98 13.32
N LEU A 17 -34.83 18.33 13.48
CA LEU A 17 -35.15 17.01 12.91
C LEU A 17 -35.93 17.05 11.58
N MET A 18 -36.11 18.22 10.97
CA MET A 18 -36.80 18.37 9.68
C MET A 18 -35.95 19.10 8.61
N ALA A 19 -34.63 18.95 8.69
CA ALA A 19 -33.70 19.26 7.62
C ALA A 19 -32.66 18.13 7.47
N GLN A 20 -33.12 16.88 7.53
CA GLN A 20 -32.49 15.83 6.73
C GLN A 20 -33.42 15.66 5.53
N VAL A 21 -32.98 16.13 4.37
CA VAL A 21 -33.49 15.55 3.13
C VAL A 21 -33.19 14.06 3.26
N GLU A 22 -34.24 13.23 3.29
CA GLU A 22 -34.08 11.78 3.10
C GLU A 22 -33.41 11.60 1.74
N ASP A 23 -32.11 11.29 1.72
CA ASP A 23 -31.41 10.86 0.52
C ASP A 23 -31.68 9.36 0.31
N ASN A 24 -32.03 9.00 -0.92
CA ASN A 24 -32.64 7.72 -1.28
C ASN A 24 -31.65 6.65 -1.73
N GLY A 25 -30.34 6.90 -1.77
CA GLY A 25 -29.36 5.88 -2.22
C GLY A 25 -29.80 5.25 -3.53
N LEU A 26 -30.18 6.09 -4.51
CA LEU A 26 -30.81 5.63 -5.74
C LEU A 26 -29.94 4.53 -6.36
N PRO A 27 -30.51 3.37 -6.74
CA PRO A 27 -29.75 2.35 -7.42
C PRO A 27 -29.17 2.90 -8.72
N ASN A 28 -28.12 2.24 -9.21
CA ASN A 28 -27.51 2.61 -10.49
C ASN A 28 -28.45 2.38 -11.69
N GLN A 29 -29.39 1.44 -11.57
CA GLN A 29 -30.54 1.30 -12.47
C GLN A 29 -31.64 2.32 -12.18
N MET A 30 -32.51 2.55 -13.16
CA MET A 30 -33.67 3.42 -12.97
C MET A 30 -34.68 2.83 -11.99
N THR A 31 -35.07 3.60 -10.97
CA THR A 31 -36.14 3.21 -10.05
C THR A 31 -37.51 3.29 -10.71
N PRO A 32 -38.50 2.51 -10.23
CA PRO A 32 -39.89 2.65 -10.69
C PRO A 32 -40.44 4.07 -10.51
N GLN A 33 -39.94 4.81 -9.51
CA GLN A 33 -40.34 6.19 -9.25
C GLN A 33 -39.72 7.15 -10.28
N GLU A 34 -38.42 7.05 -10.58
CA GLU A 34 -37.78 7.82 -11.65
C GLU A 34 -38.48 7.58 -12.99
N TYR A 35 -38.81 6.32 -13.30
CA TYR A 35 -39.57 5.98 -14.50
C TYR A 35 -40.97 6.61 -14.51
N TYR A 36 -41.67 6.59 -13.37
CA TYR A 36 -42.98 7.22 -13.22
C TYR A 36 -42.93 8.74 -13.41
N ASP A 37 -41.97 9.40 -12.75
CA ASP A 37 -41.81 10.85 -12.78
C ASP A 37 -41.40 11.33 -14.17
N ALA A 38 -40.47 10.63 -14.82
CA ALA A 38 -40.06 10.95 -16.19
C ALA A 38 -41.24 10.85 -17.19
N LEU A 39 -42.14 9.87 -17.01
CA LEU A 39 -43.33 9.69 -17.85
C LEU A 39 -44.45 10.72 -17.60
N HIS A 40 -44.70 11.10 -16.34
CA HIS A 40 -45.91 11.83 -15.95
C HIS A 40 -45.68 13.30 -15.60
N ASN A 41 -44.50 13.62 -15.04
CA ASN A 41 -44.14 14.99 -14.67
C ASN A 41 -43.28 15.66 -15.77
N GLY A 42 -42.83 14.87 -16.74
CA GLY A 42 -42.01 15.29 -17.87
C GLY A 42 -40.54 15.29 -17.51
N TYR A 43 -39.75 14.47 -18.21
CA TYR A 43 -38.29 14.60 -18.21
C TYR A 43 -37.91 15.85 -19.02
N THR A 44 -37.13 16.75 -18.42
CA THR A 44 -36.46 17.81 -19.17
C THR A 44 -35.11 17.23 -19.56
N PRO A 45 -34.88 16.96 -20.86
CA PRO A 45 -33.59 16.45 -21.30
C PRO A 45 -32.48 17.42 -20.89
N PRO A 46 -31.23 16.94 -20.86
CA PRO A 46 -30.11 17.77 -20.51
C PRO A 46 -30.03 18.98 -21.44
N ILE A 47 -29.47 20.08 -20.93
CA ILE A 47 -29.30 21.30 -21.71
C ILE A 47 -28.39 20.96 -22.90
N PRO A 48 -28.87 21.03 -24.16
CA PRO A 48 -28.12 20.55 -25.32
C PRO A 48 -26.90 21.42 -25.69
N ASP A 49 -26.74 22.57 -25.03
CA ASP A 49 -25.63 23.52 -25.23
C ASP A 49 -24.78 23.63 -23.95
N ARG A 50 -24.16 22.52 -23.51
CA ARG A 50 -23.20 22.51 -22.40
C ARG A 50 -21.82 22.04 -22.86
N GLY A 51 -20.76 22.44 -22.16
CA GLY A 51 -19.38 22.25 -22.60
C GLY A 51 -19.11 22.77 -24.03
N ILE A 52 -18.12 22.18 -24.68
CA ILE A 52 -17.74 22.41 -26.08
C ILE A 52 -18.36 21.30 -26.92
N THR A 53 -19.41 21.63 -27.66
CA THR A 53 -20.16 20.65 -28.48
C THR A 53 -19.55 20.40 -29.87
N THR A 54 -18.62 21.26 -30.29
CA THR A 54 -17.84 21.01 -31.51
C THR A 54 -16.79 19.94 -31.25
N PRO A 55 -16.63 18.95 -32.15
CA PRO A 55 -15.60 17.92 -31.97
C PRO A 55 -14.22 18.50 -31.71
N PRO A 56 -13.42 17.88 -30.83
CA PRO A 56 -12.04 18.28 -30.61
C PRO A 56 -11.27 18.23 -31.93
N ALA A 57 -10.53 19.30 -32.24
CA ALA A 57 -9.76 19.42 -33.48
C ALA A 57 -8.35 18.82 -33.35
N PHE A 58 -8.26 17.71 -32.61
CA PHE A 58 -7.01 17.05 -32.25
C PHE A 58 -6.83 15.77 -33.08
N PRO A 59 -5.80 15.67 -33.94
CA PRO A 59 -5.62 14.53 -34.82
C PRO A 59 -5.12 13.27 -34.12
N ASN A 60 -4.59 13.40 -32.90
CA ASN A 60 -3.97 12.33 -32.12
C ASN A 60 -4.56 12.28 -30.69
N ALA A 61 -5.89 12.39 -30.60
CA ALA A 61 -6.59 12.21 -29.33
C ALA A 61 -6.25 10.84 -28.73
N ARG A 62 -6.14 10.76 -27.41
CA ARG A 62 -5.85 9.52 -26.68
C ARG A 62 -6.53 9.55 -25.31
N ALA A 63 -7.49 8.68 -25.10
CA ALA A 63 -8.04 8.43 -23.78
C ALA A 63 -6.96 7.88 -22.85
N ALA A 64 -6.90 8.39 -21.62
CA ALA A 64 -5.99 7.85 -20.63
C ALA A 64 -6.49 6.50 -20.11
N ALA A 65 -5.57 5.59 -19.82
CA ALA A 65 -5.86 4.42 -19.02
C ALA A 65 -6.00 4.78 -17.53
N GLU A 66 -6.71 3.95 -16.77
CA GLU A 66 -7.03 4.25 -15.37
C GLU A 66 -5.81 4.23 -14.44
N TRP A 67 -4.77 3.45 -14.76
CA TRP A 67 -3.52 3.38 -13.98
C TRP A 67 -2.53 4.51 -14.29
N GLU A 68 -2.87 5.43 -15.19
CA GLU A 68 -2.04 6.60 -15.46
C GLU A 68 -2.13 7.64 -14.32
N GLU A 69 -1.16 8.56 -14.30
CA GLU A 69 -1.05 9.59 -13.27
C GLU A 69 -2.25 10.56 -13.31
N ILE A 70 -2.91 10.73 -12.15
CA ILE A 70 -4.07 11.60 -11.98
C ILE A 70 -3.76 12.78 -11.07
N GLN A 71 -4.32 13.95 -11.42
CA GLN A 71 -4.27 15.14 -10.58
C GLN A 71 -5.44 15.21 -9.60
N ALA A 72 -6.58 14.60 -9.95
CA ALA A 72 -7.78 14.63 -9.14
C ALA A 72 -8.59 13.33 -9.18
N LEU A 73 -9.09 12.91 -8.02
CA LEU A 73 -10.18 11.95 -7.88
C LEU A 73 -11.48 12.70 -7.59
N CYS A 74 -12.50 12.45 -8.39
CA CYS A 74 -13.83 13.07 -8.27
C CYS A 74 -14.81 12.11 -7.61
N ILE A 75 -15.63 12.62 -6.67
CA ILE A 75 -16.74 11.89 -6.04
C ILE A 75 -17.98 12.77 -5.85
N SER A 76 -19.15 12.15 -5.78
CA SER A 76 -20.43 12.83 -5.47
C SER A 76 -20.89 12.50 -4.05
N TRP A 77 -20.99 13.52 -3.20
CA TRP A 77 -21.33 13.37 -1.79
C TRP A 77 -22.83 13.53 -1.56
N THR A 78 -23.55 12.44 -1.79
CA THR A 78 -24.98 12.33 -1.48
C THR A 78 -25.25 11.17 -0.51
N SER A 79 -24.93 9.93 -0.93
CA SER A 79 -25.21 8.70 -0.20
C SER A 79 -23.93 7.95 0.21
N TYR A 80 -24.05 6.95 1.10
CA TYR A 80 -22.95 6.10 1.58
C TYR A 80 -21.73 6.88 2.15
N PRO A 81 -21.94 7.88 3.03
CA PRO A 81 -20.89 8.79 3.48
C PRO A 81 -19.72 8.11 4.22
N GLY A 82 -19.91 6.95 4.86
CA GLY A 82 -18.82 6.17 5.45
C GLY A 82 -17.89 5.52 4.42
N ILE A 83 -18.44 4.96 3.33
CA ILE A 83 -17.65 4.49 2.18
C ILE A 83 -16.92 5.66 1.53
N LEU A 84 -17.64 6.74 1.20
CA LEU A 84 -17.04 7.93 0.59
C LEU A 84 -15.93 8.53 1.45
N LYS A 85 -16.11 8.60 2.78
CA LYS A 85 -15.07 9.08 3.68
C LYS A 85 -13.79 8.23 3.63
N GLN A 86 -13.91 6.91 3.55
CA GLN A 86 -12.75 6.01 3.44
C GLN A 86 -12.04 6.18 2.09
N ILE A 87 -12.78 6.39 1.01
CA ILE A 87 -12.22 6.74 -0.30
C ILE A 87 -11.42 8.04 -0.22
N VAL A 88 -11.99 9.11 0.36
CA VAL A 88 -11.30 10.39 0.54
C VAL A 88 -10.03 10.21 1.38
N ALA A 89 -10.12 9.47 2.49
CA ALA A 89 -8.99 9.24 3.38
C ALA A 89 -7.82 8.50 2.71
N ALA A 90 -8.12 7.54 1.81
CA ALA A 90 -7.11 6.84 1.04
C ALA A 90 -6.53 7.68 -0.11
N ALA A 91 -7.36 8.50 -0.76
CA ALA A 91 -6.98 9.26 -1.95
C ALA A 91 -6.23 10.57 -1.67
N VAL A 92 -6.47 11.21 -0.52
CA VAL A 92 -5.99 12.58 -0.24
C VAL A 92 -4.46 12.71 -0.18
N ASN A 93 -3.76 11.60 0.06
CA ASN A 93 -2.30 11.55 0.05
C ASN A 93 -1.72 11.36 -1.36
N GLU A 94 -2.53 10.95 -2.32
CA GLU A 94 -2.11 10.63 -3.69
C GLU A 94 -2.40 11.78 -4.66
N CYS A 95 -3.56 12.46 -4.51
CA CYS A 95 -4.01 13.52 -5.41
C CYS A 95 -5.04 14.44 -4.74
N GLU A 96 -5.53 15.46 -5.46
CA GLU A 96 -6.67 16.26 -5.02
C GLU A 96 -7.96 15.41 -5.03
N VAL A 97 -8.77 15.50 -3.98
CA VAL A 97 -10.11 14.89 -3.96
C VAL A 97 -11.16 15.98 -4.17
N VAL A 98 -11.79 15.96 -5.34
CA VAL A 98 -12.87 16.89 -5.73
C VAL A 98 -14.21 16.27 -5.37
N ILE A 99 -14.86 16.85 -4.36
CA ILE A 99 -16.12 16.38 -3.80
C ILE A 99 -17.24 17.30 -4.27
N CYS A 100 -18.14 16.82 -5.12
CA CYS A 100 -19.37 17.54 -5.45
C CYS A 100 -20.39 17.30 -4.34
N SER A 101 -21.03 18.36 -3.83
CA SER A 101 -21.97 18.24 -2.71
C SER A 101 -23.00 19.36 -2.68
N GLU A 102 -24.25 19.03 -2.37
CA GLU A 102 -25.32 20.04 -2.16
C GLU A 102 -25.17 20.82 -0.84
N ASN A 103 -24.35 20.32 0.08
CA ASN A 103 -24.10 20.95 1.38
C ASN A 103 -22.64 20.81 1.82
N PRO A 104 -21.74 21.64 1.26
CA PRO A 104 -20.31 21.56 1.58
C PRO A 104 -19.99 21.64 3.07
N ALA A 105 -20.72 22.44 3.84
CA ALA A 105 -20.48 22.58 5.28
C ALA A 105 -20.80 21.30 6.06
N SER A 106 -21.86 20.57 5.67
CA SER A 106 -22.20 19.28 6.27
C SER A 106 -21.17 18.22 5.90
N THR A 107 -20.73 18.22 4.65
CA THR A 107 -19.71 17.31 4.11
C THR A 107 -18.38 17.49 4.82
N GLU A 108 -17.89 18.73 4.93
CA GLU A 108 -16.68 19.08 5.68
C GLU A 108 -16.79 18.62 7.14
N SER A 109 -17.93 18.89 7.80
CA SER A 109 -18.16 18.46 9.18
C SER A 109 -18.16 16.94 9.33
N TYR A 110 -18.56 16.17 8.31
CA TYR A 110 -18.53 14.71 8.34
C TYR A 110 -17.10 14.17 8.15
N LEU A 111 -16.34 14.75 7.21
CA LEU A 111 -14.95 14.38 6.98
C LEU A 111 -14.07 14.62 8.22
N LEU A 112 -14.34 15.69 8.98
CA LEU A 112 -13.61 16.03 10.21
C LEU A 112 -14.05 15.25 11.46
N ASN A 113 -15.10 14.44 11.38
CA ASN A 113 -15.57 13.67 12.53
C ASN A 113 -14.70 12.44 12.81
N SER A 114 -14.95 11.73 13.92
CA SER A 114 -14.15 10.57 14.34
C SER A 114 -14.60 9.22 13.76
N LEU A 115 -15.65 9.16 12.94
CA LEU A 115 -16.15 7.92 12.36
C LEU A 115 -15.24 7.43 11.23
N TYR A 116 -15.28 6.13 10.92
CA TYR A 116 -14.60 5.50 9.77
C TYR A 116 -13.10 5.89 9.66
N GLY A 117 -12.33 5.65 10.72
CA GLY A 117 -10.87 5.87 10.72
C GLY A 117 -10.41 7.21 11.30
N GLY A 118 -11.31 8.16 11.58
CA GLY A 118 -10.98 9.43 12.23
C GLY A 118 -11.11 10.66 11.32
N PRO A 119 -10.64 11.84 11.78
CA PRO A 119 -10.67 13.07 10.97
C PRO A 119 -9.75 12.98 9.76
N VAL A 120 -10.23 13.38 8.59
CA VAL A 120 -9.45 13.44 7.34
C VAL A 120 -8.71 14.79 7.24
N ASP A 121 -7.46 14.78 6.76
CA ASP A 121 -6.74 16.01 6.40
C ASP A 121 -7.36 16.59 5.12
N LEU A 122 -7.86 17.82 5.20
CA LEU A 122 -8.56 18.47 4.09
C LEU A 122 -7.64 19.30 3.18
N THR A 123 -6.32 19.24 3.38
CA THR A 123 -5.36 20.04 2.61
C THR A 123 -5.48 19.84 1.10
N ASN A 124 -5.71 18.60 0.65
CA ASN A 124 -5.93 18.24 -0.76
C ASN A 124 -7.41 17.90 -1.05
N VAL A 125 -8.35 18.50 -0.33
CA VAL A 125 -9.80 18.26 -0.55
C VAL A 125 -10.47 19.56 -0.99
N THR A 126 -11.14 19.51 -2.14
CA THR A 126 -11.99 20.59 -2.63
C THR A 126 -13.43 20.14 -2.62
N ILE A 127 -14.32 20.92 -2.00
CA ILE A 127 -15.76 20.64 -2.01
C ILE A 127 -16.48 21.65 -2.89
N LEU A 128 -17.02 21.19 -4.02
CA LEU A 128 -17.81 21.98 -4.97
C LEU A 128 -19.28 21.98 -4.55
N ASN A 129 -19.92 23.15 -4.58
CA ASN A 129 -21.32 23.32 -4.20
C ASN A 129 -22.24 23.11 -5.40
N GLU A 130 -22.54 21.85 -5.71
CA GLU A 130 -23.31 21.43 -6.88
C GLU A 130 -24.53 20.62 -6.47
N ASN A 131 -25.60 20.70 -7.27
CA ASN A 131 -26.77 19.84 -7.10
C ASN A 131 -26.43 18.43 -7.61
N LEU A 132 -27.04 17.41 -7.00
CA LEU A 132 -26.79 16.02 -7.36
C LEU A 132 -28.12 15.26 -7.42
N ASN A 133 -28.18 14.24 -8.29
CA ASN A 133 -29.26 13.26 -8.24
C ASN A 133 -28.78 11.93 -7.66
N SER A 134 -27.52 11.55 -7.87
CA SER A 134 -27.01 10.26 -7.42
C SER A 134 -25.50 10.24 -7.12
N VAL A 135 -25.06 9.16 -6.47
CA VAL A 135 -23.66 8.95 -6.03
C VAL A 135 -22.75 8.42 -7.15
N TRP A 136 -23.32 8.01 -8.29
CA TRP A 136 -22.66 7.21 -9.32
C TRP A 136 -21.70 8.01 -10.24
N MET A 137 -20.75 8.72 -9.64
CA MET A 137 -19.77 9.60 -10.30
C MET A 137 -19.03 8.93 -11.47
N ARG A 138 -18.89 7.60 -11.47
CA ARG A 138 -18.30 6.87 -12.59
C ARG A 138 -19.07 7.05 -13.88
N ASP A 139 -20.40 7.05 -13.80
CA ASP A 139 -21.25 6.89 -14.97
C ASP A 139 -21.35 8.18 -15.80
N TYR A 140 -21.38 9.32 -15.10
CA TYR A 140 -21.55 10.65 -15.68
C TYR A 140 -20.32 11.56 -15.51
N GLY A 141 -19.32 11.14 -14.72
CA GLY A 141 -18.17 11.97 -14.39
C GLY A 141 -17.18 12.17 -15.55
N PRO A 142 -16.01 12.76 -15.26
CA PRO A 142 -15.08 13.21 -16.30
C PRO A 142 -14.32 12.05 -16.93
N HIS A 143 -14.16 12.06 -18.26
CA HIS A 143 -13.31 11.10 -18.99
C HIS A 143 -12.06 11.79 -19.53
N THR A 144 -10.90 11.42 -18.99
CA THR A 144 -9.60 12.04 -19.33
C THR A 144 -9.13 11.68 -20.74
N VAL A 145 -8.83 12.71 -21.54
CA VAL A 145 -8.28 12.57 -22.89
C VAL A 145 -7.16 13.59 -23.14
N TYR A 146 -6.11 13.19 -23.84
CA TYR A 146 -5.05 14.07 -24.30
C TYR A 146 -5.15 14.27 -25.81
N GLY A 147 -5.20 15.53 -26.26
CA GLY A 147 -5.33 15.87 -27.68
C GLY A 147 -4.11 15.52 -28.52
N ASN A 148 -2.93 15.47 -27.92
CA ASN A 148 -1.68 15.14 -28.60
C ASN A 148 -0.89 14.07 -27.83
N GLU A 149 -1.57 12.97 -27.46
CA GLU A 149 -1.04 11.81 -26.72
C GLU A 149 -0.63 12.11 -25.26
N VAL A 150 0.19 13.15 -25.04
CA VAL A 150 0.79 13.53 -23.75
C VAL A 150 0.73 15.05 -23.51
N ASP A 151 -0.13 15.75 -24.23
CA ASP A 151 -0.37 17.20 -24.11
C ASP A 151 -1.83 17.50 -24.47
N ASP A 152 -2.26 18.73 -24.21
CA ASP A 152 -3.62 19.23 -24.44
C ASP A 152 -4.68 18.36 -23.72
N LEU A 153 -4.60 18.32 -22.38
CA LEU A 153 -5.58 17.65 -21.53
C LEU A 153 -6.97 18.28 -21.72
N TYR A 154 -7.97 17.45 -21.98
CA TYR A 154 -9.39 17.78 -21.91
C TYR A 154 -10.19 16.63 -21.32
N ILE A 155 -11.43 16.89 -20.91
CA ILE A 155 -12.37 15.87 -20.48
C ILE A 155 -13.49 15.70 -21.50
N VAL A 156 -13.94 14.47 -21.69
CA VAL A 156 -15.11 14.15 -22.50
C VAL A 156 -16.32 13.94 -21.60
N ASP A 157 -17.41 14.57 -21.98
CA ASP A 157 -18.73 14.49 -21.36
C ASP A 157 -19.72 13.90 -22.38
N TRP A 158 -20.61 13.01 -21.94
CA TRP A 158 -21.62 12.39 -22.80
C TRP A 158 -23.02 12.51 -22.23
N ILE A 159 -24.04 12.14 -23.01
CA ILE A 159 -25.41 12.11 -22.52
C ILE A 159 -25.53 10.94 -21.53
N TYR A 160 -25.69 11.24 -20.24
CA TYR A 160 -25.90 10.20 -19.24
C TYR A 160 -27.20 9.43 -19.50
N ASN A 161 -27.12 8.11 -19.46
CA ASN A 161 -28.24 7.20 -19.75
C ASN A 161 -29.29 7.09 -18.62
N ARG A 162 -29.44 8.12 -17.79
CA ARG A 162 -30.46 8.20 -16.72
C ARG A 162 -31.16 9.55 -16.72
N PRO A 163 -32.41 9.63 -16.21
CA PRO A 163 -33.18 10.86 -16.12
C PRO A 163 -32.70 11.73 -14.94
N ARG A 164 -31.39 11.94 -14.84
CA ARG A 164 -30.68 12.59 -13.74
C ARG A 164 -29.94 13.83 -14.26
N PRO A 165 -30.66 14.95 -14.47
CA PRO A 165 -30.11 16.11 -15.16
C PRO A 165 -29.05 16.89 -14.36
N ASP A 166 -29.04 16.80 -13.02
CA ASP A 166 -28.02 17.46 -12.20
C ASP A 166 -26.69 16.68 -12.23
N ASP A 167 -26.77 15.34 -12.27
CA ASP A 167 -25.60 14.48 -12.47
C ASP A 167 -24.95 14.73 -13.85
N ASP A 168 -25.78 14.83 -14.88
CA ASP A 168 -25.34 14.94 -16.28
C ASP A 168 -24.64 16.27 -16.62
N VAL A 169 -24.76 17.31 -15.79
CA VAL A 169 -24.08 18.61 -16.03
C VAL A 169 -22.81 18.80 -15.20
N LEU A 170 -22.46 17.83 -14.34
CA LEU A 170 -21.45 18.01 -13.30
C LEU A 170 -20.03 18.23 -13.85
N ASN A 171 -19.74 17.69 -15.04
CA ASN A 171 -18.46 17.84 -15.71
C ASN A 171 -18.09 19.30 -15.99
N ASP A 172 -19.05 20.19 -16.21
CA ASP A 172 -18.78 21.63 -16.40
C ASP A 172 -18.18 22.27 -15.14
N ALA A 173 -18.67 21.89 -13.96
CA ALA A 173 -18.19 22.39 -12.68
C ALA A 173 -16.79 21.85 -12.37
N ILE A 174 -16.58 20.54 -12.59
CA ILE A 174 -15.27 19.89 -12.40
C ILE A 174 -14.23 20.47 -13.35
N GLY A 175 -14.55 20.59 -14.64
CA GLY A 175 -13.66 21.19 -15.65
C GLY A 175 -13.33 22.65 -15.33
N ALA A 176 -14.33 23.45 -14.91
CA ALA A 176 -14.10 24.84 -14.51
C ALA A 176 -13.18 24.97 -13.27
N HIS A 177 -13.28 24.06 -12.30
CA HIS A 177 -12.41 24.01 -11.13
C HIS A 177 -10.97 23.66 -11.51
N LEU A 178 -10.79 22.60 -12.28
CA LEU A 178 -9.47 22.10 -12.68
C LEU A 178 -8.83 22.94 -13.81
N GLY A 179 -9.59 23.82 -14.45
CA GLY A 179 -9.13 24.58 -15.60
C GLY A 179 -8.93 23.71 -16.85
N VAL A 180 -9.76 22.69 -17.01
CA VAL A 180 -9.71 21.70 -18.10
C VAL A 180 -10.93 21.88 -18.99
N ASP A 181 -10.72 21.92 -20.31
CA ASP A 181 -11.79 22.05 -21.28
C ASP A 181 -12.69 20.80 -21.29
N VAL A 182 -14.01 21.00 -21.36
CA VAL A 182 -15.01 19.92 -21.42
C VAL A 182 -15.57 19.81 -22.83
N TYR A 183 -15.32 18.70 -23.52
CA TYR A 183 -15.90 18.40 -24.82
C TYR A 183 -17.10 17.48 -24.66
N SER A 184 -18.27 17.94 -25.09
CA SER A 184 -19.53 17.23 -24.85
C SER A 184 -20.08 16.58 -26.13
N THR A 185 -20.52 15.33 -26.02
CA THR A 185 -21.22 14.57 -27.07
C THR A 185 -22.74 14.70 -26.91
N THR A 186 -23.24 15.90 -26.64
CA THR A 186 -24.67 16.17 -26.41
C THR A 186 -25.42 16.70 -27.64
N ALA A 187 -24.68 17.15 -28.67
CA ALA A 187 -25.25 17.78 -29.85
C ALA A 187 -25.11 16.93 -31.12
N THR A 188 -26.18 16.89 -31.92
CA THR A 188 -26.17 16.25 -33.24
C THR A 188 -25.12 16.89 -34.16
N PRO A 189 -24.37 16.11 -34.98
CA PRO A 189 -24.55 14.67 -35.25
C PRO A 189 -23.72 13.75 -34.35
N ASN A 190 -23.08 14.27 -33.28
CA ASN A 190 -22.20 13.49 -32.41
C ASN A 190 -22.84 13.22 -31.05
N ASP A 191 -24.17 13.32 -30.95
CA ASP A 191 -24.92 13.04 -29.74
C ASP A 191 -24.75 11.57 -29.36
N LEU A 192 -24.08 11.26 -28.26
CA LEU A 192 -23.80 9.89 -27.83
C LEU A 192 -24.31 9.70 -26.40
N MET A 193 -25.16 8.71 -26.21
CA MET A 193 -25.59 8.24 -24.90
C MET A 193 -24.62 7.17 -24.40
N ASN A 194 -24.08 7.35 -23.20
CA ASN A 194 -23.14 6.39 -22.63
C ASN A 194 -23.15 6.45 -21.09
N THR A 195 -22.39 5.55 -20.47
CA THR A 195 -22.18 5.45 -19.04
C THR A 195 -20.77 4.95 -18.77
N GLY A 196 -20.02 5.62 -17.90
CA GLY A 196 -18.62 5.30 -17.64
C GLY A 196 -18.36 3.94 -17.02
N GLY A 197 -19.30 3.35 -16.28
CA GLY A 197 -19.15 1.95 -15.82
C GLY A 197 -19.13 0.93 -16.96
N ASN A 198 -19.66 1.31 -18.13
CA ASN A 198 -19.62 0.50 -19.35
C ASN A 198 -18.49 0.89 -20.32
N TYR A 199 -17.42 1.52 -19.82
CA TYR A 199 -16.27 1.93 -20.62
C TYR A 199 -14.94 1.76 -19.85
N MET A 200 -13.96 1.13 -20.50
CA MET A 200 -12.57 1.08 -20.02
C MET A 200 -11.60 1.10 -21.21
N SER A 201 -10.46 1.80 -21.09
CA SER A 201 -9.45 1.88 -22.15
C SER A 201 -8.08 1.39 -21.70
N ASP A 202 -7.32 0.83 -22.65
CA ASP A 202 -5.93 0.44 -22.47
C ASP A 202 -4.94 1.62 -22.54
N GLY A 203 -5.43 2.83 -22.85
CA GLY A 203 -4.60 4.02 -23.03
C GLY A 203 -3.89 4.11 -24.39
N PHE A 204 -4.08 3.13 -25.29
CA PHE A 204 -3.42 3.00 -26.59
C PHE A 204 -4.41 2.69 -27.73
N GLY A 205 -5.63 3.22 -27.62
CA GLY A 205 -6.63 3.19 -28.67
C GLY A 205 -7.54 1.95 -28.65
N THR A 206 -7.39 1.05 -27.68
CA THR A 206 -8.36 -0.02 -27.41
C THR A 206 -9.27 0.39 -26.27
N ALA A 207 -10.56 0.13 -26.41
CA ALA A 207 -11.51 0.23 -25.31
C ALA A 207 -12.52 -0.92 -25.32
N PHE A 208 -13.13 -1.16 -24.17
CA PHE A 208 -14.11 -2.21 -23.93
C PHE A 208 -15.44 -1.60 -23.50
N ALA A 209 -16.53 -2.25 -23.90
CA ALA A 209 -17.88 -2.00 -23.43
C ALA A 209 -18.74 -3.27 -23.60
N SER A 210 -19.90 -3.29 -22.97
CA SER A 210 -20.98 -4.18 -23.36
C SER A 210 -21.76 -3.61 -24.55
N GLU A 211 -22.57 -4.44 -25.20
CA GLU A 211 -23.46 -4.06 -26.29
C GLU A 211 -24.55 -3.04 -25.87
N LEU A 212 -24.66 -2.68 -24.59
CA LEU A 212 -25.52 -1.57 -24.12
C LEU A 212 -25.26 -0.27 -24.89
N ILE A 213 -24.00 0.02 -25.25
CA ILE A 213 -23.65 1.21 -26.05
C ILE A 213 -24.35 1.21 -27.41
N LEU A 214 -24.61 0.03 -28.00
CA LEU A 214 -25.36 -0.08 -29.25
C LEU A 214 -26.85 0.06 -28.99
N ASP A 215 -27.36 -0.59 -27.96
CA ASP A 215 -28.79 -0.59 -27.64
C ASP A 215 -29.34 0.79 -27.29
N GLU A 216 -28.54 1.61 -26.61
CA GLU A 216 -28.90 2.98 -26.21
C GLU A 216 -28.62 4.04 -27.29
N ASN A 217 -28.10 3.63 -28.46
CA ASN A 217 -27.79 4.53 -29.57
C ASN A 217 -28.31 4.05 -30.94
N GLN A 218 -29.08 2.95 -31.02
CA GLN A 218 -29.66 2.45 -32.28
C GLN A 218 -30.96 3.17 -32.71
N GLY A 219 -31.29 4.28 -32.04
CA GLY A 219 -32.54 5.00 -32.20
C GLY A 219 -33.74 4.33 -31.54
N GLY A 220 -34.83 5.09 -31.45
CA GLY A 220 -36.05 4.67 -30.76
C GLY A 220 -36.31 5.53 -29.53
N SER A 221 -37.21 5.06 -28.67
CA SER A 221 -37.57 5.78 -27.46
C SER A 221 -37.88 4.81 -26.33
N ALA A 222 -37.26 5.01 -25.18
CA ALA A 222 -37.83 4.57 -23.92
C ALA A 222 -38.86 5.62 -23.48
N GLY A 223 -39.91 5.25 -22.75
CA GLY A 223 -40.97 6.21 -22.41
C GLY A 223 -40.50 7.54 -21.76
N TRP A 224 -39.29 7.55 -21.19
CA TRP A 224 -38.64 8.69 -20.56
C TRP A 224 -37.63 9.46 -21.46
N THR A 225 -37.10 8.86 -22.54
CA THR A 225 -36.10 9.49 -23.43
C THR A 225 -36.21 9.04 -24.89
N THR A 226 -35.67 9.86 -25.80
CA THR A 226 -35.43 9.44 -27.19
C THR A 226 -33.94 9.14 -27.32
N TYR A 227 -33.61 7.91 -27.71
CA TYR A 227 -32.23 7.50 -27.88
C TYR A 227 -31.62 8.18 -29.12
N PRO A 228 -30.33 8.56 -29.07
CA PRO A 228 -29.57 8.88 -30.27
C PRO A 228 -29.69 7.75 -31.31
N ASN A 229 -29.51 8.09 -32.59
CA ASN A 229 -29.71 7.15 -33.69
C ASN A 229 -28.47 7.07 -34.58
N HIS A 230 -27.55 6.22 -34.16
CA HIS A 230 -26.26 5.94 -34.75
C HIS A 230 -26.12 4.47 -35.10
N THR A 231 -25.48 4.19 -36.23
CA THR A 231 -24.93 2.88 -36.53
C THR A 231 -23.69 2.62 -35.67
N GLU A 232 -23.30 1.35 -35.52
CA GLU A 232 -22.04 1.02 -34.81
C GLU A 232 -20.82 1.73 -35.42
N ALA A 233 -20.77 1.90 -36.74
CA ALA A 233 -19.69 2.62 -37.41
C ALA A 233 -19.64 4.11 -37.04
N GLU A 234 -20.80 4.74 -36.82
CA GLU A 234 -20.90 6.13 -36.36
C GLU A 234 -20.50 6.25 -34.89
N ILE A 235 -20.93 5.31 -34.03
CA ILE A 235 -20.48 5.23 -32.63
C ILE A 235 -18.95 5.11 -32.55
N ASN A 236 -18.36 4.19 -33.32
CA ASN A 236 -16.91 4.03 -33.40
C ASN A 236 -16.23 5.32 -33.91
N GLY A 237 -16.83 6.02 -34.87
CA GLY A 237 -16.31 7.30 -35.37
C GLY A 237 -16.35 8.42 -34.34
N ILE A 238 -17.40 8.49 -33.52
CA ILE A 238 -17.51 9.45 -32.41
C ILE A 238 -16.45 9.13 -31.35
N MET A 239 -16.34 7.87 -30.92
CA MET A 239 -15.33 7.44 -29.94
C MET A 239 -13.90 7.65 -30.45
N GLN A 240 -13.63 7.42 -31.74
CA GLN A 240 -12.34 7.76 -32.32
C GLN A 240 -12.07 9.26 -32.27
N THR A 241 -13.05 10.09 -32.65
CA THR A 241 -12.87 11.55 -32.74
C THR A 241 -12.68 12.19 -31.37
N TYR A 242 -13.49 11.81 -30.38
CA TYR A 242 -13.48 12.45 -29.06
C TYR A 242 -12.46 11.82 -28.11
N MET A 243 -12.25 10.50 -28.21
CA MET A 243 -11.50 9.71 -27.22
C MET A 243 -10.26 9.02 -27.81
N GLY A 244 -10.03 9.07 -29.12
CA GLY A 244 -8.88 8.39 -29.74
C GLY A 244 -8.98 6.87 -29.77
N ILE A 245 -10.19 6.31 -29.72
CA ILE A 245 -10.40 4.85 -29.72
C ILE A 245 -10.46 4.32 -31.15
N ASP A 246 -9.46 3.52 -31.52
CA ASP A 246 -9.36 2.83 -32.81
C ASP A 246 -10.08 1.48 -32.81
N THR A 247 -10.00 0.75 -31.69
CA THR A 247 -10.62 -0.56 -31.51
C THR A 247 -11.56 -0.53 -30.31
N TYR A 248 -12.87 -0.44 -30.58
CA TYR A 248 -13.89 -0.45 -29.52
C TYR A 248 -14.58 -1.82 -29.44
N ILE A 249 -14.07 -2.66 -28.54
CA ILE A 249 -14.51 -4.03 -28.30
C ILE A 249 -15.84 -4.00 -27.54
N LYS A 250 -16.88 -4.56 -28.13
CA LYS A 250 -18.23 -4.63 -27.55
C LYS A 250 -18.59 -6.09 -27.33
N MET A 251 -19.03 -6.41 -26.13
CA MET A 251 -19.36 -7.77 -25.72
C MET A 251 -20.86 -7.91 -25.45
N PRO A 252 -21.46 -9.07 -25.72
CA PRO A 252 -22.82 -9.36 -25.29
C PRO A 252 -23.02 -9.06 -23.79
N THR A 253 -24.13 -8.42 -23.47
CA THR A 253 -24.50 -8.07 -22.10
C THR A 253 -24.69 -9.32 -21.24
N LEU A 254 -24.38 -9.22 -19.94
CA LEU A 254 -24.64 -10.34 -19.02
C LEU A 254 -26.15 -10.52 -18.77
N PRO A 255 -26.69 -11.75 -18.84
CA PRO A 255 -28.13 -12.02 -18.70
C PRO A 255 -28.79 -11.57 -17.40
N TYR A 256 -28.08 -11.65 -16.26
CA TYR A 256 -28.65 -11.32 -14.96
C TYR A 256 -28.23 -9.93 -14.45
N ASP A 257 -27.21 -9.32 -15.07
CA ASP A 257 -26.76 -7.98 -14.72
C ASP A 257 -27.78 -6.96 -15.25
N GLY A 258 -28.49 -6.28 -14.36
CA GLY A 258 -29.54 -5.33 -14.73
C GLY A 258 -29.02 -4.00 -15.27
N ILE A 259 -27.73 -3.69 -15.09
CA ILE A 259 -27.12 -2.45 -15.61
C ILE A 259 -26.26 -2.66 -16.84
N HIS A 260 -25.82 -3.90 -17.10
CA HIS A 260 -24.99 -4.28 -18.23
C HIS A 260 -23.64 -3.53 -18.29
N HIS A 261 -23.03 -3.23 -17.15
CA HIS A 261 -21.74 -2.56 -17.09
C HIS A 261 -20.59 -3.56 -17.05
N ILE A 262 -19.48 -3.25 -17.73
CA ILE A 262 -18.30 -4.11 -17.74
C ILE A 262 -17.50 -4.05 -16.42
N ASP A 263 -17.54 -2.92 -15.71
CA ASP A 263 -16.81 -2.73 -14.46
C ASP A 263 -17.29 -3.62 -13.31
N MET A 264 -18.46 -4.23 -13.45
CA MET A 264 -18.97 -5.24 -12.52
C MET A 264 -18.33 -6.61 -12.69
N HIS A 265 -17.63 -6.90 -13.79
CA HIS A 265 -17.07 -8.24 -14.00
C HIS A 265 -15.69 -8.25 -14.67
N MET A 266 -15.16 -7.08 -15.03
CA MET A 266 -13.89 -6.93 -15.73
C MET A 266 -13.17 -5.67 -15.26
N LYS A 267 -11.84 -5.74 -15.16
CA LYS A 267 -10.95 -4.58 -14.98
C LYS A 267 -9.64 -4.76 -15.74
N LEU A 268 -9.18 -3.71 -16.42
CA LEU A 268 -7.83 -3.66 -16.98
C LEU A 268 -6.82 -3.31 -15.87
N LEU A 269 -5.75 -4.08 -15.76
CA LEU A 269 -4.64 -3.80 -14.82
C LEU A 269 -3.45 -3.14 -15.50
N ASP A 270 -3.28 -3.41 -16.79
CA ASP A 270 -2.32 -2.79 -17.70
C ASP A 270 -2.79 -3.02 -19.15
N GLU A 271 -1.94 -2.70 -20.14
CA GLU A 271 -2.27 -2.81 -21.56
C GLU A 271 -2.51 -4.25 -22.05
N GLU A 272 -2.15 -5.28 -21.27
CA GLU A 272 -2.28 -6.68 -21.68
C GLU A 272 -3.10 -7.56 -20.72
N THR A 273 -3.41 -7.10 -19.50
CA THR A 273 -4.01 -7.93 -18.45
C THR A 273 -5.47 -7.54 -18.14
N LEU A 274 -6.38 -8.51 -18.32
CA LEU A 274 -7.78 -8.43 -17.91
C LEU A 274 -8.00 -9.22 -16.62
N LEU A 275 -8.37 -8.54 -15.54
CA LEU A 275 -8.89 -9.15 -14.32
C LEU A 275 -10.39 -9.38 -14.48
N ILE A 276 -10.85 -10.62 -14.34
CA ILE A 276 -12.23 -11.01 -14.61
C ILE A 276 -12.83 -11.71 -13.39
N ALA A 277 -14.07 -11.34 -13.04
CA ALA A 277 -14.85 -12.00 -12.02
C ALA A 277 -15.11 -13.48 -12.39
N GLU A 278 -14.84 -14.39 -11.45
CA GLU A 278 -15.05 -15.82 -11.61
C GLU A 278 -16.21 -16.31 -10.76
N TYR A 279 -17.10 -17.09 -11.36
CA TYR A 279 -18.22 -17.76 -10.70
C TYR A 279 -18.04 -19.28 -10.80
N PRO A 280 -18.64 -20.08 -9.89
CA PRO A 280 -18.66 -21.53 -10.03
C PRO A 280 -19.23 -21.95 -11.40
N ALA A 281 -18.75 -23.07 -11.93
CA ALA A 281 -19.14 -23.56 -13.25
C ALA A 281 -20.67 -23.70 -13.38
N GLY A 282 -21.24 -23.06 -14.41
CA GLY A 282 -22.68 -23.08 -14.68
C GLY A 282 -23.55 -22.21 -13.76
N VAL A 283 -22.94 -21.42 -12.86
CA VAL A 283 -23.64 -20.55 -11.92
C VAL A 283 -23.62 -19.10 -12.39
N SER A 284 -24.74 -18.39 -12.16
CA SER A 284 -24.89 -16.97 -12.50
C SER A 284 -24.54 -16.66 -13.96
N ASP A 285 -23.92 -15.51 -14.22
CA ASP A 285 -23.46 -15.11 -15.54
C ASP A 285 -22.09 -15.71 -15.93
N GLY A 286 -21.52 -16.61 -15.12
CA GLY A 286 -20.24 -17.28 -15.41
C GLY A 286 -20.15 -17.84 -16.84
N PRO A 287 -21.15 -18.59 -17.35
CA PRO A 287 -21.14 -19.07 -18.73
C PRO A 287 -21.07 -17.97 -19.80
N GLN A 288 -21.73 -16.83 -19.57
CA GLN A 288 -21.68 -15.70 -20.52
C GLN A 288 -20.33 -14.98 -20.44
N ILE A 289 -19.78 -14.81 -19.23
CA ILE A 289 -18.44 -14.25 -19.03
C ILE A 289 -17.42 -15.07 -19.82
N GLU A 290 -17.40 -16.39 -19.67
CA GLU A 290 -16.50 -17.29 -20.42
C GLU A 290 -16.68 -17.21 -21.94
N SER A 291 -17.92 -17.07 -22.40
CA SER A 291 -18.20 -16.81 -23.82
C SER A 291 -17.62 -15.47 -24.29
N ASN A 292 -17.73 -14.41 -23.49
CA ASN A 292 -17.19 -13.09 -23.80
C ASN A 292 -15.65 -13.10 -23.86
N ILE A 293 -14.99 -13.82 -22.95
CA ILE A 293 -13.53 -13.99 -22.96
C ILE A 293 -13.08 -14.77 -24.19
N THR A 294 -13.77 -15.86 -24.52
CA THR A 294 -13.51 -16.63 -25.74
C THR A 294 -13.66 -15.74 -26.98
N TYR A 295 -14.66 -14.86 -27.00
CA TYR A 295 -14.82 -13.88 -28.06
C TYR A 295 -13.65 -12.89 -28.12
N ILE A 296 -13.20 -12.34 -26.99
CA ILE A 296 -12.02 -11.44 -26.93
C ILE A 296 -10.78 -12.15 -27.48
N GLN A 297 -10.44 -13.32 -26.94
CA GLN A 297 -9.22 -14.05 -27.28
C GLN A 297 -9.15 -14.48 -28.75
N ASN A 298 -10.30 -14.74 -29.38
CA ASN A 298 -10.35 -15.18 -30.78
C ASN A 298 -10.33 -14.03 -31.79
N ASN A 299 -10.70 -12.80 -31.39
CA ASN A 299 -10.95 -11.71 -32.34
C ASN A 299 -10.04 -10.50 -32.14
N PHE A 300 -9.40 -10.37 -30.97
CA PHE A 300 -8.62 -9.20 -30.62
C PHE A 300 -7.29 -9.56 -29.99
N THR A 301 -6.34 -8.65 -30.11
CA THR A 301 -5.02 -8.72 -29.51
C THR A 301 -4.74 -7.42 -28.77
N THR A 302 -3.77 -7.44 -27.86
CA THR A 302 -3.20 -6.24 -27.24
C THR A 302 -2.59 -5.33 -28.32
N LYS A 303 -2.20 -4.11 -27.91
CA LYS A 303 -1.42 -3.18 -28.75
C LYS A 303 -0.12 -3.79 -29.32
N TRP A 304 0.41 -4.84 -28.70
CA TRP A 304 1.62 -5.54 -29.14
C TRP A 304 1.33 -6.70 -30.11
N GLY A 305 0.05 -6.96 -30.42
CA GLY A 305 -0.35 -8.08 -31.26
C GLY A 305 -0.32 -9.43 -30.53
N THR A 306 -0.19 -9.45 -29.20
CA THR A 306 -0.27 -10.65 -28.37
C THR A 306 -1.70 -10.89 -27.86
N PRO A 307 -2.07 -12.11 -27.48
CA PRO A 307 -3.33 -12.36 -26.77
C PRO A 307 -3.36 -11.61 -25.43
N PHE A 308 -4.56 -11.23 -24.98
CA PHE A 308 -4.75 -10.70 -23.62
C PHE A 308 -4.48 -11.77 -22.56
N ASN A 309 -3.78 -11.39 -21.50
CA ASN A 309 -3.60 -12.18 -20.29
C ASN A 309 -4.89 -12.12 -19.46
N ILE A 310 -5.48 -13.26 -19.13
CA ILE A 310 -6.74 -13.35 -18.39
C ILE A 310 -6.45 -13.83 -16.97
N VAL A 311 -6.77 -12.99 -15.99
CA VAL A 311 -6.63 -13.30 -14.57
C VAL A 311 -8.02 -13.41 -13.94
N ARG A 312 -8.23 -14.41 -13.08
CA ARG A 312 -9.50 -14.68 -12.42
C ARG A 312 -9.50 -14.18 -10.99
N VAL A 313 -10.58 -13.52 -10.58
CA VAL A 313 -10.84 -13.22 -9.17
C VAL A 313 -12.17 -13.86 -8.74
N PRO A 314 -12.16 -14.84 -7.84
CA PRO A 314 -13.37 -15.52 -7.39
C PRO A 314 -14.37 -14.55 -6.75
N SER A 315 -15.58 -14.49 -7.29
CA SER A 315 -16.68 -13.71 -6.73
C SER A 315 -17.40 -14.54 -5.64
N PRO A 316 -17.60 -14.01 -4.43
CA PRO A 316 -18.24 -14.75 -3.36
C PRO A 316 -19.77 -14.79 -3.54
N PRO A 317 -20.45 -15.81 -2.99
CA PRO A 317 -21.90 -15.78 -2.88
C PRO A 317 -22.33 -14.71 -1.86
N GLN A 318 -23.59 -14.31 -1.86
CA GLN A 318 -24.09 -13.42 -0.82
C GLN A 318 -24.06 -14.11 0.55
N GLN A 319 -23.43 -13.49 1.55
CA GLN A 319 -23.21 -14.10 2.88
C GLN A 319 -24.50 -14.56 3.58
N SER A 320 -25.58 -13.80 3.41
CA SER A 320 -26.83 -14.00 4.16
C SER A 320 -27.61 -15.25 3.73
N ASN A 321 -27.45 -15.72 2.49
CA ASN A 321 -28.27 -16.76 1.89
C ASN A 321 -27.50 -17.75 0.99
N GLY A 322 -26.21 -17.50 0.70
CA GLY A 322 -25.38 -18.33 -0.17
C GLY A 322 -25.72 -18.24 -1.66
N ASN A 323 -26.50 -17.24 -2.08
CA ASN A 323 -26.95 -17.11 -3.46
C ASN A 323 -25.99 -16.27 -4.32
N TYR A 324 -25.96 -16.59 -5.60
CA TYR A 324 -25.40 -15.75 -6.66
C TYR A 324 -26.53 -15.09 -7.47
N PRO A 325 -26.24 -14.06 -8.29
CA PRO A 325 -27.22 -13.51 -9.22
C PRO A 325 -27.84 -14.62 -10.12
N PRO A 326 -29.14 -14.54 -10.45
CA PRO A 326 -30.06 -13.43 -10.18
C PRO A 326 -30.72 -13.47 -8.79
N SER A 327 -30.41 -14.46 -7.95
CA SER A 327 -31.05 -14.66 -6.63
C SER A 327 -30.24 -14.07 -5.47
N GLY A 328 -29.14 -13.38 -5.77
CA GLY A 328 -28.25 -12.67 -4.86
C GLY A 328 -27.65 -11.44 -5.55
N TRP A 329 -26.68 -10.79 -4.90
CA TRP A 329 -26.01 -9.58 -5.42
C TRP A 329 -24.73 -9.91 -6.18
N TYR A 330 -24.29 -8.98 -7.04
CA TYR A 330 -23.01 -9.05 -7.73
C TYR A 330 -21.88 -8.62 -6.77
N LEU A 331 -21.42 -9.52 -5.91
CA LEU A 331 -20.24 -9.27 -5.08
C LEU A 331 -18.99 -9.42 -5.96
N THR A 332 -18.39 -8.31 -6.36
CA THR A 332 -17.39 -8.26 -7.45
C THR A 332 -16.17 -7.44 -7.05
N TYR A 333 -15.04 -8.13 -6.89
CA TYR A 333 -13.75 -7.50 -6.58
C TYR A 333 -13.18 -6.69 -7.75
N THR A 334 -13.68 -6.87 -8.98
CA THR A 334 -13.26 -6.11 -10.17
C THR A 334 -13.69 -4.65 -10.14
N ASN A 335 -14.68 -4.28 -9.31
CA ASN A 335 -15.17 -2.91 -9.18
C ASN A 335 -14.24 -2.05 -8.29
N SER A 336 -12.93 -2.17 -8.52
CA SER A 336 -11.84 -1.45 -7.87
C SER A 336 -11.41 -0.22 -8.66
N VAL A 337 -10.63 0.70 -8.07
CA VAL A 337 -10.18 1.94 -8.73
C VAL A 337 -8.71 2.25 -8.45
N PHE A 338 -7.98 2.64 -9.50
CA PHE A 338 -6.60 3.14 -9.40
C PHE A 338 -6.56 4.61 -8.97
N ILE A 339 -5.63 4.94 -8.06
CA ILE A 339 -5.37 6.29 -7.56
C ILE A 339 -3.84 6.42 -7.37
N ASN A 340 -3.13 6.77 -8.44
CA ASN A 340 -1.66 6.84 -8.46
C ASN A 340 -1.02 5.58 -7.85
N ASN A 341 -0.41 5.63 -6.67
CA ASN A 341 0.24 4.48 -6.03
C ASN A 341 -0.70 3.58 -5.21
N THR A 342 -1.98 3.92 -5.14
CA THR A 342 -3.00 3.23 -4.35
C THR A 342 -4.06 2.59 -5.26
N ILE A 343 -4.57 1.41 -4.89
CA ILE A 343 -5.75 0.81 -5.50
C ILE A 343 -6.78 0.49 -4.42
N LEU A 344 -8.02 0.95 -4.62
CA LEU A 344 -9.12 0.68 -3.70
C LEU A 344 -9.93 -0.52 -4.20
N VAL A 345 -10.09 -1.55 -3.38
CA VAL A 345 -10.77 -2.80 -3.74
C VAL A 345 -12.03 -2.95 -2.87
N PRO A 346 -13.21 -3.20 -3.45
CA PRO A 346 -14.41 -3.44 -2.65
C PRO A 346 -14.26 -4.76 -1.89
N THR A 347 -14.61 -4.78 -0.60
CA THR A 347 -14.62 -5.99 0.24
C THR A 347 -16.03 -6.27 0.74
N TYR A 348 -16.28 -7.51 1.16
CA TYR A 348 -17.61 -8.00 1.52
C TYR A 348 -17.58 -8.82 2.82
N TYR A 349 -16.85 -9.94 2.84
CA TYR A 349 -16.63 -10.72 4.05
C TYR A 349 -15.49 -11.77 3.92
N SER A 350 -14.87 -12.04 5.06
CA SER A 350 -13.83 -13.08 5.23
C SER A 350 -14.37 -14.52 5.07
N PRO A 351 -13.62 -15.48 4.48
CA PRO A 351 -12.22 -15.38 4.03
C PRO A 351 -12.03 -14.92 2.57
N HIS A 352 -13.09 -14.57 1.85
CA HIS A 352 -13.00 -14.26 0.41
C HIS A 352 -12.25 -12.96 0.14
N ASP A 353 -12.41 -11.97 1.03
CA ASP A 353 -11.74 -10.68 0.93
C ASP A 353 -10.22 -10.82 1.00
N GLU A 354 -9.71 -11.64 1.92
CA GLU A 354 -8.28 -11.87 2.09
C GLU A 354 -7.66 -12.50 0.85
N ALA A 355 -8.36 -13.45 0.22
CA ALA A 355 -7.91 -14.07 -1.02
C ALA A 355 -7.87 -13.06 -2.19
N ALA A 356 -8.91 -12.23 -2.32
CA ALA A 356 -8.95 -11.20 -3.37
C ALA A 356 -7.88 -10.14 -3.17
N LEU A 357 -7.69 -9.62 -1.95
CA LEU A 357 -6.67 -8.63 -1.64
C LEU A 357 -5.25 -9.18 -1.84
N ALA A 358 -5.01 -10.45 -1.49
CA ALA A 358 -3.73 -11.11 -1.75
C ALA A 358 -3.45 -11.23 -3.25
N LEU A 359 -4.45 -11.60 -4.06
CA LEU A 359 -4.32 -11.62 -5.52
C LEU A 359 -3.98 -10.23 -6.08
N TYR A 360 -4.66 -9.17 -5.61
CA TYR A 360 -4.31 -7.81 -6.02
C TYR A 360 -2.87 -7.44 -5.65
N ALA A 361 -2.40 -7.81 -4.45
CA ALA A 361 -1.03 -7.56 -4.02
C ALA A 361 0.01 -8.32 -4.85
N GLU A 362 -0.32 -9.53 -5.32
CA GLU A 362 0.52 -10.32 -6.23
C GLU A 362 0.60 -9.69 -7.63
N LEU A 363 -0.54 -9.25 -8.18
CA LEU A 363 -0.63 -8.67 -9.52
C LEU A 363 -0.06 -7.25 -9.60
N LEU A 364 -0.13 -6.50 -8.49
CA LEU A 364 0.25 -5.09 -8.40
C LEU A 364 1.25 -4.87 -7.26
N PRO A 365 2.45 -5.48 -7.33
CA PRO A 365 3.45 -5.31 -6.29
C PRO A 365 3.80 -3.83 -6.10
N GLY A 366 4.01 -3.43 -4.85
CA GLY A 366 4.33 -2.06 -4.45
C GLY A 366 3.13 -1.11 -4.37
N TYR A 367 1.99 -1.42 -5.00
CA TYR A 367 0.79 -0.62 -4.82
C TYR A 367 0.25 -0.76 -3.39
N ASN A 368 -0.27 0.33 -2.85
CA ASN A 368 -1.01 0.32 -1.60
C ASN A 368 -2.44 -0.20 -1.86
N ILE A 369 -2.69 -1.47 -1.52
CA ILE A 369 -4.00 -2.11 -1.69
C ILE A 369 -4.88 -1.79 -0.48
N VAL A 370 -6.00 -1.07 -0.70
CA VAL A 370 -6.92 -0.68 0.37
C VAL A 370 -8.29 -1.31 0.15
N GLY A 371 -8.68 -2.22 1.04
CA GLY A 371 -10.02 -2.81 1.06
C GLY A 371 -11.06 -1.86 1.69
N ILE A 372 -12.22 -1.68 1.06
CA ILE A 372 -13.35 -0.93 1.65
C ILE A 372 -14.62 -1.78 1.60
N ASP A 373 -15.21 -2.02 2.77
CA ASP A 373 -16.41 -2.83 2.94
C ASP A 373 -17.64 -2.18 2.29
N CYS A 374 -18.14 -2.84 1.24
CA CYS A 374 -19.28 -2.43 0.41
C CYS A 374 -20.57 -3.22 0.71
N ASP A 375 -20.56 -4.13 1.69
CA ASP A 375 -21.73 -4.89 2.19
C ASP A 375 -22.02 -4.61 3.68
N ASN A 376 -21.51 -3.48 4.19
CA ASN A 376 -21.63 -3.16 5.60
C ASN A 376 -23.08 -2.83 6.03
N SER A 377 -23.36 -3.03 7.32
CA SER A 377 -24.67 -2.75 7.90
C SER A 377 -24.96 -1.25 7.95
N GLY A 378 -25.79 -0.78 7.04
CA GLY A 378 -26.25 0.61 6.95
C GLY A 378 -25.79 1.35 5.68
N GLU A 379 -24.74 0.87 5.00
CA GLU A 379 -24.22 1.44 3.76
C GLU A 379 -23.86 0.35 2.73
N ALA A 380 -24.60 -0.76 2.68
CA ALA A 380 -24.43 -1.85 1.71
C ALA A 380 -24.73 -1.38 0.27
N ILE A 381 -23.78 -0.68 -0.35
CA ILE A 381 -23.89 -0.14 -1.71
C ILE A 381 -24.04 -1.25 -2.75
N ILE A 382 -23.50 -2.44 -2.47
CA ILE A 382 -23.59 -3.57 -3.40
C ILE A 382 -25.03 -4.06 -3.62
N ALA A 383 -25.91 -3.84 -2.65
CA ALA A 383 -27.35 -4.09 -2.79
C ALA A 383 -28.03 -3.17 -3.82
N ALA A 384 -27.38 -2.06 -4.15
CA ALA A 384 -27.77 -1.11 -5.20
C ALA A 384 -27.04 -1.36 -6.53
N SER A 385 -26.42 -2.54 -6.68
CA SER A 385 -25.72 -3.05 -7.87
C SER A 385 -24.43 -2.30 -8.26
N GLY A 386 -23.75 -1.64 -7.33
CA GLY A 386 -22.43 -1.01 -7.60
C GLY A 386 -21.50 -1.03 -6.38
N ALA A 387 -20.23 -0.65 -6.57
CA ALA A 387 -19.25 -0.56 -5.49
C ALA A 387 -18.32 0.66 -5.68
N ILE A 388 -17.04 0.54 -5.33
CA ILE A 388 -16.09 1.67 -5.26
C ILE A 388 -15.87 2.31 -6.64
N HIS A 389 -15.64 1.50 -7.68
CA HIS A 389 -15.39 2.02 -9.02
C HIS A 389 -16.57 2.83 -9.54
N CYS A 390 -17.81 2.40 -9.24
CA CYS A 390 -19.04 3.08 -9.67
C CYS A 390 -19.25 4.47 -9.06
N ILE A 391 -18.60 4.79 -7.94
CA ILE A 391 -18.80 6.07 -7.21
C ILE A 391 -17.57 6.99 -7.24
N THR A 392 -16.62 6.66 -8.10
CA THR A 392 -15.36 7.40 -8.29
C THR A 392 -15.12 7.63 -9.77
N ASN A 393 -14.46 8.74 -10.12
CA ASN A 393 -13.90 8.95 -11.45
C ASN A 393 -12.66 9.86 -11.34
N SER A 394 -11.81 9.94 -12.36
CA SER A 394 -10.51 10.59 -12.23
C SER A 394 -10.14 11.50 -13.41
N VAL A 395 -9.35 12.52 -13.10
CA VAL A 395 -8.81 13.47 -14.08
C VAL A 395 -7.29 13.36 -14.10
N GLY A 396 -6.73 13.05 -15.28
CA GLY A 396 -5.29 12.94 -15.53
C GLY A 396 -4.54 14.24 -15.29
N VAL A 397 -3.22 14.18 -15.06
CA VAL A 397 -2.36 15.37 -14.92
C VAL A 397 -2.20 16.17 -16.21
N THR A 398 -1.90 17.47 -16.12
CA THR A 398 -1.67 18.31 -17.31
C THR A 398 -0.32 18.05 -18.01
N ASP A 399 0.62 17.41 -17.33
CA ASP A 399 1.98 17.14 -17.82
C ASP A 399 2.36 15.63 -17.71
N PRO A 400 1.61 14.71 -18.36
CA PRO A 400 1.79 13.28 -18.15
C PRO A 400 3.13 12.76 -18.69
N MET A 401 3.71 11.80 -17.98
CA MET A 401 4.78 10.94 -18.52
C MET A 401 4.17 9.58 -18.88
N LEU A 402 4.08 9.30 -20.18
CA LEU A 402 3.54 8.03 -20.68
C LEU A 402 4.68 7.02 -20.82
N ILE A 403 4.64 5.94 -20.04
CA ILE A 403 5.57 4.80 -20.13
C ILE A 403 4.78 3.54 -20.45
N SER A 404 5.20 2.78 -21.46
CA SER A 404 4.53 1.54 -21.85
C SER A 404 5.54 0.53 -22.40
N TYR A 405 5.54 -0.68 -21.85
CA TYR A 405 6.37 -1.78 -22.31
C TYR A 405 5.64 -3.10 -22.05
N GLN A 406 5.89 -4.09 -22.90
CA GLN A 406 5.37 -5.45 -22.71
C GLN A 406 6.19 -6.17 -21.65
N CYS A 407 5.53 -6.94 -20.78
CA CYS A 407 6.25 -7.73 -19.79
C CYS A 407 7.12 -8.79 -20.49
N LEU A 408 8.39 -8.90 -20.06
CA LEU A 408 9.25 -10.01 -20.43
C LEU A 408 8.60 -11.33 -19.97
N PRO A 409 8.42 -12.32 -20.86
CA PRO A 409 7.87 -13.61 -20.48
C PRO A 409 8.91 -14.45 -19.73
N ASN A 410 8.44 -15.45 -18.99
CA ASN A 410 9.33 -16.52 -18.50
C ASN A 410 10.09 -17.16 -19.66
N THR A 411 11.35 -17.53 -19.44
CA THR A 411 12.24 -18.00 -20.50
C THR A 411 13.20 -19.07 -20.00
N ASN A 412 13.58 -20.00 -20.88
CA ASN A 412 14.63 -20.99 -20.62
C ASN A 412 16.01 -20.54 -21.13
N ASP A 413 16.11 -19.33 -21.67
CA ASP A 413 17.35 -18.79 -22.23
C ASP A 413 18.26 -18.26 -21.12
N ASP A 414 19.26 -19.06 -20.72
CA ASP A 414 20.27 -18.69 -19.73
C ASP A 414 21.56 -18.15 -20.36
N VAL A 415 21.55 -17.89 -21.69
CA VAL A 415 22.75 -17.53 -22.46
C VAL A 415 22.68 -16.11 -23.03
N ASN A 416 21.51 -15.70 -23.52
CA ASN A 416 21.34 -14.40 -24.17
C ASN A 416 20.72 -13.35 -23.24
N ASP A 417 21.03 -12.08 -23.49
CA ASP A 417 20.46 -10.96 -22.75
C ASP A 417 18.95 -10.79 -23.06
N TYR A 418 18.18 -10.39 -22.06
CA TYR A 418 16.73 -10.18 -22.14
C TYR A 418 16.43 -8.74 -22.55
N ASN A 419 16.07 -8.56 -23.81
CA ASN A 419 15.86 -7.25 -24.40
C ASN A 419 14.47 -6.68 -24.07
N LEU A 420 14.42 -5.49 -23.45
CA LEU A 420 13.20 -4.75 -23.15
C LEU A 420 13.11 -3.50 -24.01
N GLN A 421 11.98 -3.33 -24.70
CA GLN A 421 11.64 -2.11 -25.43
C GLN A 421 10.50 -1.37 -24.72
N ALA A 422 10.68 -0.09 -24.45
CA ALA A 422 9.70 0.78 -23.83
C ALA A 422 9.39 1.99 -24.71
N TYR A 423 8.11 2.29 -24.85
CA TYR A 423 7.62 3.57 -25.36
C TYR A 423 7.58 4.57 -24.20
N ILE A 424 8.28 5.70 -24.32
CA ILE A 424 8.38 6.73 -23.28
C ILE A 424 8.16 8.09 -23.94
N ASN A 425 7.07 8.77 -23.57
CA ASN A 425 6.70 10.05 -24.15
C ASN A 425 6.30 11.09 -23.10
N HIS A 426 6.65 12.35 -23.38
CA HIS A 426 6.33 13.53 -22.58
C HIS A 426 6.40 14.77 -23.49
N ALA A 427 5.56 15.79 -23.25
CA ALA A 427 5.46 16.98 -24.11
C ALA A 427 6.80 17.72 -24.29
N SER A 428 7.65 17.76 -23.25
CA SER A 428 8.99 18.35 -23.31
C SER A 428 10.05 17.46 -23.99
N GLY A 429 9.72 16.20 -24.31
CA GLY A 429 10.63 15.15 -24.73
C GLY A 429 11.34 14.47 -23.55
N ILE A 430 12.05 13.37 -23.84
CA ILE A 430 12.72 12.54 -22.84
C ILE A 430 14.23 12.84 -22.79
N ALA A 431 14.71 13.19 -21.60
CA ALA A 431 16.12 13.47 -21.31
C ALA A 431 16.92 12.18 -21.12
N SER A 432 16.37 11.22 -20.38
CA SER A 432 16.97 9.90 -20.16
C SER A 432 15.91 8.88 -19.80
N ALA A 433 16.21 7.61 -20.06
CA ALA A 433 15.44 6.48 -19.57
C ALA A 433 16.37 5.41 -19.01
N THR A 434 15.92 4.72 -17.97
CA THR A 434 16.72 3.74 -17.23
C THR A 434 15.87 2.51 -16.95
N LEU A 435 16.40 1.33 -17.27
CA LEU A 435 15.86 0.04 -16.86
C LEU A 435 16.57 -0.40 -15.58
N TYR A 436 15.82 -0.62 -14.52
CA TYR A 436 16.34 -1.14 -13.26
C TYR A 436 15.99 -2.61 -13.13
N TYR A 437 16.94 -3.46 -12.73
CA TYR A 437 16.66 -4.87 -12.45
C TYR A 437 17.42 -5.41 -11.23
N LYS A 438 16.89 -6.46 -10.61
CA LYS A 438 17.53 -7.24 -9.54
C LYS A 438 17.07 -8.69 -9.60
N THR A 439 17.83 -9.60 -9.01
CA THR A 439 17.54 -11.05 -8.98
C THR A 439 17.12 -11.56 -7.60
N ASN A 440 17.09 -10.68 -6.61
CA ASN A 440 16.61 -10.95 -5.27
C ASN A 440 15.90 -9.69 -4.77
N LEU A 441 14.76 -9.84 -4.12
CA LEU A 441 13.99 -8.69 -3.63
C LEU A 441 14.74 -7.83 -2.61
N ASN A 442 15.70 -8.42 -1.88
CA ASN A 442 16.49 -7.72 -0.87
C ASN A 442 17.74 -7.02 -1.42
N ASP A 443 18.10 -7.28 -2.68
CA ASP A 443 19.27 -6.66 -3.31
C ASP A 443 18.93 -5.26 -3.86
N PRO A 444 19.92 -4.34 -3.93
CA PRO A 444 19.74 -3.08 -4.61
C PRO A 444 19.54 -3.29 -6.12
N TYR A 445 18.72 -2.44 -6.74
CA TYR A 445 18.55 -2.46 -8.19
C TYR A 445 19.84 -2.08 -8.92
N THR A 446 20.15 -2.82 -9.97
CA THR A 446 21.15 -2.47 -10.97
C THR A 446 20.51 -1.60 -12.04
N ALA A 447 21.11 -0.44 -12.32
CA ALA A 447 20.64 0.51 -13.32
C ALA A 447 21.28 0.27 -14.69
N LEU A 448 20.46 0.16 -15.73
CA LEU A 448 20.86 0.04 -17.13
C LEU A 448 20.34 1.24 -17.92
N SER A 449 21.24 2.08 -18.45
CA SER A 449 20.83 3.20 -19.29
C SER A 449 20.20 2.69 -20.59
N MET A 450 18.99 3.16 -20.90
CA MET A 450 18.30 2.80 -22.14
C MET A 450 18.79 3.66 -23.30
N THR A 451 18.82 3.08 -24.49
CA THR A 451 19.19 3.73 -25.74
C THR A 451 17.93 4.18 -26.49
N ASN A 452 17.88 5.44 -26.92
CA ASN A 452 16.80 5.95 -27.76
C ASN A 452 16.91 5.41 -29.19
N MET A 453 15.90 4.66 -29.62
CA MET A 453 15.80 4.03 -30.94
C MET A 453 15.06 4.90 -31.96
N GLY A 454 14.56 6.06 -31.54
CA GLY A 454 13.75 7.00 -32.32
C GLY A 454 12.26 6.80 -32.11
N GLY A 455 11.49 7.88 -32.31
CA GLY A 455 10.02 7.86 -32.19
C GLY A 455 9.55 7.44 -30.79
N ASN A 456 10.17 7.99 -29.73
CA ASN A 456 9.87 7.71 -28.32
C ASN A 456 10.13 6.27 -27.86
N ASN A 457 10.74 5.42 -28.70
CA ASN A 457 11.12 4.06 -28.32
C ASN A 457 12.53 4.05 -27.68
N TRP A 458 12.63 3.35 -26.56
CA TRP A 458 13.85 3.18 -25.78
C TRP A 458 14.11 1.68 -25.55
N GLU A 459 15.38 1.29 -25.52
CA GLU A 459 15.76 -0.12 -25.40
C GLU A 459 16.92 -0.32 -24.43
N ALA A 460 16.84 -1.35 -23.61
CA ALA A 460 17.96 -1.89 -22.81
C ALA A 460 17.80 -3.40 -22.68
N ALA A 461 18.91 -4.10 -22.43
CA ALA A 461 18.90 -5.55 -22.25
C ALA A 461 19.42 -5.91 -20.86
N ILE A 462 18.64 -6.70 -20.12
CA ILE A 462 19.07 -7.30 -18.86
C ILE A 462 20.04 -8.44 -19.19
N PRO A 463 21.25 -8.49 -18.60
CA PRO A 463 22.19 -9.58 -18.86
C PRO A 463 21.58 -10.96 -18.56
N ALA A 464 22.00 -11.98 -19.31
CA ALA A 464 21.57 -13.36 -19.08
C ALA A 464 21.71 -13.79 -17.61
N GLN A 465 20.72 -14.50 -17.07
CA GLN A 465 20.71 -15.05 -15.71
C GLN A 465 20.71 -16.58 -15.75
N SER A 466 21.15 -17.22 -14.66
CA SER A 466 21.13 -18.69 -14.55
C SER A 466 19.70 -19.24 -14.49
N LEU A 467 19.52 -20.49 -14.93
CA LEU A 467 18.28 -21.25 -14.69
C LEU A 467 17.91 -21.25 -13.20
N GLY A 468 16.62 -21.13 -12.91
CA GLY A 468 16.03 -20.98 -11.58
C GLY A 468 16.07 -19.57 -11.00
N THR A 469 16.43 -18.54 -11.79
CA THR A 469 16.53 -17.14 -11.29
C THR A 469 15.24 -16.37 -11.53
N ASP A 470 14.71 -15.74 -10.49
CA ASP A 470 13.69 -14.69 -10.59
C ASP A 470 14.32 -13.34 -10.92
N VAL A 471 13.75 -12.61 -11.87
CA VAL A 471 14.22 -11.28 -12.28
C VAL A 471 13.11 -10.26 -12.08
N TYR A 472 13.38 -9.25 -11.26
CA TYR A 472 12.45 -8.15 -10.96
C TYR A 472 12.96 -6.86 -11.60
N TYR A 473 12.10 -6.12 -12.30
CA TYR A 473 12.50 -4.93 -13.05
C TYR A 473 11.41 -3.87 -13.18
N TYR A 474 11.83 -2.63 -13.44
CA TYR A 474 10.96 -1.50 -13.76
C TYR A 474 11.68 -0.50 -14.67
N VAL A 475 10.93 0.41 -15.30
CA VAL A 475 11.48 1.46 -16.17
C VAL A 475 11.23 2.83 -15.56
N GLU A 476 12.26 3.68 -15.54
CA GLU A 476 12.17 5.09 -15.19
C GLU A 476 12.36 5.96 -16.44
N GLY A 477 11.52 6.98 -16.59
CA GLY A 477 11.66 8.03 -17.59
C GLY A 477 11.89 9.39 -16.94
N VAL A 478 12.86 10.15 -17.45
CA VAL A 478 13.12 11.54 -17.06
C VAL A 478 12.90 12.44 -18.26
N SER A 479 11.99 13.40 -18.15
CA SER A 479 11.69 14.37 -19.20
C SER A 479 12.70 15.52 -19.25
N ASN A 480 12.73 16.26 -20.35
CA ASN A 480 13.55 17.47 -20.49
C ASN A 480 13.10 18.62 -19.56
N SER A 481 11.87 18.57 -19.04
CA SER A 481 11.36 19.48 -18.01
C SER A 481 11.74 19.05 -16.59
N GLY A 482 12.33 17.86 -16.42
CA GLY A 482 12.73 17.31 -15.13
C GLY A 482 11.67 16.47 -14.42
N LYS A 483 10.49 16.26 -15.03
CA LYS A 483 9.51 15.28 -14.52
C LYS A 483 10.10 13.88 -14.61
N ILE A 484 10.00 13.14 -13.51
CA ILE A 484 10.43 11.75 -13.36
C ILE A 484 9.17 10.92 -13.12
N GLN A 485 9.04 9.79 -13.80
CA GLN A 485 7.98 8.82 -13.55
C GLN A 485 8.53 7.42 -13.80
N THR A 486 7.94 6.44 -13.13
CA THR A 486 8.29 5.03 -13.27
C THR A 486 7.09 4.23 -13.75
N LYS A 487 7.36 3.07 -14.36
CA LYS A 487 6.36 2.04 -14.60
C LYS A 487 6.88 0.70 -14.04
N PRO A 488 6.13 0.04 -13.13
CA PRO A 488 4.91 0.54 -12.48
C PRO A 488 5.18 1.79 -11.60
N MET A 489 4.14 2.60 -11.37
CA MET A 489 4.25 3.89 -10.65
C MET A 489 4.86 3.78 -9.24
N PRO A 490 4.53 2.78 -8.41
CA PRO A 490 5.12 2.65 -7.07
C PRO A 490 6.55 2.07 -7.06
N ALA A 491 7.26 2.03 -8.19
CA ALA A 491 8.67 1.63 -8.18
C ALA A 491 9.51 2.62 -7.34
N PRO A 492 10.52 2.15 -6.57
CA PRO A 492 11.17 0.83 -6.65
C PRO A 492 10.48 -0.31 -5.89
N GLU A 493 9.49 -0.02 -5.04
CA GLU A 493 8.71 -1.03 -4.31
C GLU A 493 7.87 -1.87 -5.28
N GLY A 494 7.33 -1.25 -6.33
CA GLY A 494 6.67 -1.92 -7.44
C GLY A 494 7.60 -2.37 -8.56
N TYR A 495 7.28 -3.51 -9.15
CA TYR A 495 8.08 -4.13 -10.20
C TYR A 495 7.25 -5.02 -11.12
N LYS A 496 7.80 -5.34 -12.30
CA LYS A 496 7.41 -6.50 -13.10
C LYS A 496 8.40 -7.64 -12.87
N HIS A 497 8.01 -8.86 -13.17
CA HIS A 497 8.78 -10.06 -12.86
C HIS A 497 8.71 -11.08 -14.00
N PHE A 498 9.79 -11.81 -14.20
CA PHE A 498 9.83 -13.04 -15.00
C PHE A 498 10.84 -14.03 -14.43
N GLN A 499 10.70 -15.29 -14.79
CA GLN A 499 11.55 -16.39 -14.35
C GLN A 499 12.41 -16.92 -15.49
N VAL A 500 13.68 -17.18 -15.18
CA VAL A 500 14.55 -17.99 -16.04
C VAL A 500 14.38 -19.45 -15.63
N ILE A 501 13.51 -20.18 -16.32
CA ILE A 501 13.03 -21.51 -15.92
C ILE A 501 13.98 -22.63 -16.33
N ASP A 502 14.19 -23.61 -15.45
CA ASP A 502 14.77 -24.91 -15.82
C ASP A 502 13.66 -25.76 -16.48
N GLU A 503 13.89 -26.25 -17.69
CA GLU A 503 12.89 -27.03 -18.41
C GLU A 503 12.76 -28.43 -17.83
N VAL A 504 11.66 -28.66 -17.11
CA VAL A 504 11.25 -30.00 -16.69
C VAL A 504 10.21 -30.46 -17.71
N PHE A 505 10.60 -31.41 -18.54
CA PHE A 505 9.73 -32.03 -19.54
C PHE A 505 8.84 -33.08 -18.89
N GLY A 506 7.53 -32.96 -19.08
CA GLY A 506 6.53 -33.90 -18.61
C GLY A 506 5.13 -33.42 -18.97
N CYS A 507 4.09 -34.17 -18.61
CA CYS A 507 2.73 -33.75 -18.92
C CYS A 507 2.28 -32.59 -18.01
N THR A 508 1.96 -31.43 -18.58
CA THR A 508 1.53 -30.24 -17.83
C THR A 508 0.01 -30.15 -17.65
N ASN A 509 -0.77 -31.08 -18.24
CA ASN A 509 -2.22 -31.07 -18.13
C ASN A 509 -2.67 -31.75 -16.84
N SER A 510 -3.22 -30.98 -15.89
CA SER A 510 -3.68 -31.46 -14.58
C SER A 510 -4.82 -32.49 -14.64
N THR A 511 -5.51 -32.64 -15.78
CA THR A 511 -6.54 -33.66 -15.98
C THR A 511 -6.02 -34.93 -16.66
N ALA A 512 -4.73 -34.99 -17.01
CA ALA A 512 -4.12 -36.16 -17.62
C ALA A 512 -3.67 -37.20 -16.56
N CYS A 513 -3.76 -38.48 -16.89
CA CYS A 513 -3.39 -39.59 -16.00
C CYS A 513 -1.90 -39.60 -15.60
N ASN A 514 -1.04 -38.94 -16.38
CA ASN A 514 0.39 -38.84 -16.12
C ASN A 514 0.83 -37.38 -15.90
N TYR A 515 -0.06 -36.53 -15.40
CA TYR A 515 0.28 -35.16 -14.99
C TYR A 515 1.53 -35.16 -14.10
N ASP A 516 2.49 -34.33 -14.47
CA ASP A 516 3.71 -34.09 -13.72
C ASP A 516 3.65 -32.67 -13.16
N SER A 517 3.48 -32.56 -11.84
CA SER A 517 3.39 -31.28 -11.15
C SER A 517 4.70 -30.48 -11.13
N ALA A 518 5.82 -31.11 -11.52
CA ALA A 518 7.10 -30.43 -11.69
C ALA A 518 7.34 -29.98 -13.14
N ALA A 519 6.55 -30.45 -14.12
CA ALA A 519 6.76 -30.15 -15.52
C ALA A 519 6.45 -28.68 -15.83
N THR A 520 7.42 -27.99 -16.43
CA THR A 520 7.29 -26.60 -16.90
C THR A 520 7.05 -26.53 -18.41
N VAL A 521 7.25 -27.64 -19.13
CA VAL A 521 7.05 -27.77 -20.59
C VAL A 521 6.36 -29.09 -20.91
N ASP A 522 5.22 -29.03 -21.62
CA ASP A 522 4.54 -30.23 -22.13
C ASP A 522 5.37 -30.89 -23.22
N ASP A 523 5.81 -32.12 -22.97
CA ASP A 523 6.56 -32.94 -23.93
C ASP A 523 5.64 -33.75 -24.87
N ASN A 524 4.34 -33.44 -24.86
CA ASN A 524 3.25 -34.18 -25.49
C ASN A 524 3.13 -35.62 -24.96
N SER A 525 3.62 -35.88 -23.74
CA SER A 525 3.40 -37.18 -23.09
C SER A 525 2.02 -37.30 -22.45
N CYS A 526 1.21 -36.23 -22.41
CA CYS A 526 -0.09 -36.25 -21.74
C CYS A 526 -1.03 -37.36 -22.25
N ILE A 527 -1.40 -38.25 -21.34
CA ILE A 527 -2.39 -39.31 -21.52
C ILE A 527 -3.70 -38.80 -20.94
N LEU A 528 -4.59 -38.35 -21.82
CA LEU A 528 -5.94 -37.92 -21.43
C LEU A 528 -6.85 -39.13 -21.18
N PRO A 529 -7.88 -38.99 -20.33
CA PRO A 529 -8.89 -40.03 -20.15
C PRO A 529 -9.53 -40.44 -21.49
N ASP A 530 -9.48 -41.74 -21.84
CA ASP A 530 -9.76 -42.24 -23.20
C ASP A 530 -10.62 -43.51 -23.27
N GLY A 531 -11.05 -44.06 -22.14
CA GLY A 531 -12.06 -45.12 -22.09
C GLY A 531 -11.99 -45.95 -20.81
N CYS A 532 -12.93 -46.86 -20.61
CA CYS A 532 -12.93 -47.71 -19.42
C CYS A 532 -11.72 -48.66 -19.39
N THR A 533 -10.90 -48.58 -18.35
CA THR A 533 -9.70 -49.41 -18.19
C THR A 533 -9.94 -50.67 -17.36
N ASP A 534 -11.10 -50.78 -16.71
CA ASP A 534 -11.45 -51.95 -15.91
C ASP A 534 -11.86 -53.14 -16.78
N SER A 535 -10.99 -54.15 -16.83
CA SER A 535 -11.24 -55.42 -17.55
C SER A 535 -12.49 -56.20 -17.11
N ALA A 536 -13.08 -55.86 -15.97
CA ALA A 536 -14.31 -56.45 -15.46
C ALA A 536 -15.58 -55.67 -15.87
N ALA A 537 -15.45 -54.47 -16.42
CA ALA A 537 -16.58 -53.64 -16.83
C ALA A 537 -17.18 -54.10 -18.19
N CYS A 538 -18.48 -53.88 -18.37
CA CYS A 538 -19.22 -54.28 -19.57
C CYS A 538 -18.73 -53.58 -20.86
N ASN A 539 -18.16 -52.38 -20.74
CA ASN A 539 -17.62 -51.58 -21.84
C ASN A 539 -16.10 -51.39 -21.71
N TYR A 540 -15.39 -52.33 -21.08
CA TYR A 540 -13.94 -52.35 -21.03
C TYR A 540 -13.34 -52.15 -22.44
N ASP A 541 -12.50 -51.13 -22.58
CA ASP A 541 -11.74 -50.89 -23.79
C ASP A 541 -10.29 -51.34 -23.58
N PRO A 542 -9.87 -52.46 -24.18
CA PRO A 542 -8.48 -52.93 -24.07
C PRO A 542 -7.46 -52.00 -24.76
N ALA A 543 -7.90 -50.99 -25.51
CA ALA A 543 -7.05 -49.94 -26.09
C ALA A 543 -6.97 -48.67 -25.22
N ALA A 544 -7.83 -48.50 -24.22
CA ALA A 544 -7.79 -47.35 -23.32
C ALA A 544 -6.53 -47.38 -22.45
N GLN A 545 -5.88 -46.23 -22.32
CA GLN A 545 -4.68 -46.04 -21.51
C GLN A 545 -4.98 -45.33 -20.19
N CYS A 546 -6.13 -44.66 -20.07
CA CYS A 546 -6.53 -43.83 -18.95
C CYS A 546 -8.06 -43.86 -18.76
N ASP A 547 -8.51 -44.10 -17.53
CA ASP A 547 -9.94 -44.27 -17.24
C ASP A 547 -10.71 -42.94 -17.35
N ASP A 548 -11.75 -42.90 -18.18
CA ASP A 548 -12.63 -41.75 -18.37
C ASP A 548 -13.89 -41.74 -17.48
N GLY A 549 -13.99 -42.70 -16.56
CA GLY A 549 -15.15 -42.87 -15.69
C GLY A 549 -16.36 -43.45 -16.41
N SER A 550 -16.21 -43.92 -17.65
CA SER A 550 -17.31 -44.54 -18.42
C SER A 550 -17.57 -46.00 -18.05
N CYS A 551 -16.80 -46.62 -17.15
CA CYS A 551 -16.94 -48.04 -16.80
C CYS A 551 -18.35 -48.42 -16.33
N ILE A 552 -19.01 -49.28 -17.10
CA ILE A 552 -20.34 -49.80 -16.81
C ILE A 552 -20.21 -51.10 -16.04
N VAL A 553 -20.69 -51.08 -14.78
CA VAL A 553 -20.81 -52.28 -13.95
C VAL A 553 -22.10 -53.02 -14.32
N GLY A 554 -21.98 -54.25 -14.84
CA GLY A 554 -23.13 -55.07 -15.24
C GLY A 554 -22.81 -56.56 -15.30
N VAL A 555 -23.79 -57.37 -15.67
CA VAL A 555 -23.62 -58.83 -15.81
C VAL A 555 -23.98 -59.28 -17.23
N ALA A 556 -23.19 -60.22 -17.77
CA ALA A 556 -23.44 -60.78 -19.09
C ALA A 556 -24.51 -61.89 -19.01
N TYR A 557 -25.60 -61.71 -19.75
CA TYR A 557 -26.57 -62.76 -20.04
C TYR A 557 -26.29 -63.32 -21.43
N THR A 558 -26.51 -64.62 -21.64
CA THR A 558 -26.24 -65.25 -22.92
C THR A 558 -27.56 -65.56 -23.62
N PHE A 559 -27.83 -64.89 -24.74
CA PHE A 559 -28.97 -65.16 -25.60
C PHE A 559 -28.59 -66.18 -26.67
N THR A 560 -29.31 -67.29 -26.73
CA THR A 560 -29.12 -68.33 -27.74
C THR A 560 -30.36 -68.44 -28.61
N LEU A 561 -30.16 -68.36 -29.92
CA LEU A 561 -31.19 -68.44 -30.95
C LEU A 561 -30.85 -69.56 -31.93
N SER A 562 -31.71 -70.56 -32.04
CA SER A 562 -31.69 -71.59 -33.07
C SER A 562 -32.77 -71.30 -34.10
N THR A 563 -32.38 -70.94 -35.31
CA THR A 563 -33.34 -70.63 -36.37
C THR A 563 -33.94 -71.90 -36.97
N ASP A 564 -35.15 -71.80 -37.49
CA ASP A 564 -35.80 -72.84 -38.28
C ASP A 564 -35.30 -72.82 -39.75
N CYS A 565 -36.13 -73.23 -40.71
CA CYS A 565 -35.77 -73.24 -42.12
C CYS A 565 -35.74 -71.89 -42.83
N TRP A 566 -36.11 -70.79 -42.17
CA TRP A 566 -36.18 -69.46 -42.76
C TRP A 566 -35.54 -68.36 -41.88
N GLY A 567 -34.48 -68.69 -41.14
CA GLY A 567 -33.80 -67.79 -40.19
C GLY A 567 -33.54 -66.32 -40.61
N SER A 568 -33.49 -65.99 -41.90
CA SER A 568 -33.37 -64.60 -42.36
C SER A 568 -34.56 -63.70 -41.98
N GLU A 569 -35.71 -64.28 -41.66
CA GLU A 569 -36.91 -63.55 -41.23
C GLU A 569 -36.91 -63.18 -39.75
N VAL A 570 -36.01 -63.79 -38.98
CA VAL A 570 -35.92 -63.60 -37.53
C VAL A 570 -34.92 -62.50 -37.21
N SER A 571 -35.35 -61.58 -36.34
CA SER A 571 -34.48 -60.59 -35.70
C SER A 571 -34.90 -60.38 -34.27
N TRP A 572 -34.06 -59.76 -33.46
CA TRP A 572 -34.40 -59.40 -32.10
C TRP A 572 -33.79 -58.08 -31.69
N GLN A 573 -34.40 -57.44 -30.70
CA GLN A 573 -33.88 -56.26 -30.02
C GLN A 573 -34.06 -56.39 -28.51
N LEU A 574 -33.10 -55.89 -27.76
CA LEU A 574 -33.14 -55.72 -26.31
C LEU A 574 -33.29 -54.23 -26.02
N THR A 575 -34.30 -53.85 -25.25
CA THR A 575 -34.56 -52.46 -24.87
C THR A 575 -34.58 -52.30 -23.35
N ASP A 576 -34.13 -51.16 -22.84
CA ASP A 576 -34.29 -50.80 -21.43
C ASP A 576 -35.72 -50.33 -21.11
N ALA A 577 -36.00 -50.08 -19.82
CA ALA A 577 -37.29 -49.59 -19.34
C ALA A 577 -37.69 -48.19 -19.88
N GLY A 578 -36.72 -47.41 -20.39
CA GLY A 578 -36.95 -46.13 -21.06
C GLY A 578 -37.30 -46.27 -22.54
N GLY A 579 -37.19 -47.48 -23.11
CA GLY A 579 -37.45 -47.78 -24.51
C GLY A 579 -36.23 -47.63 -25.43
N SER A 580 -35.03 -47.40 -24.89
CA SER A 580 -33.80 -47.32 -25.69
C SER A 580 -33.32 -48.72 -26.07
N VAL A 581 -32.93 -48.91 -27.33
CA VAL A 581 -32.37 -50.18 -27.82
C VAL A 581 -30.93 -50.33 -27.34
N ILE A 582 -30.69 -51.31 -26.47
CA ILE A 582 -29.37 -51.66 -25.92
C ILE A 582 -28.58 -52.49 -26.94
N GLN A 583 -29.23 -53.47 -27.56
CA GLN A 583 -28.60 -54.33 -28.56
C GLN A 583 -29.66 -54.91 -29.49
N SER A 584 -29.31 -55.18 -30.75
CA SER A 584 -30.21 -55.85 -31.70
C SER A 584 -29.40 -56.63 -32.73
N ALA A 585 -30.00 -57.68 -33.29
CA ALA A 585 -29.38 -58.47 -34.34
C ALA A 585 -30.43 -59.17 -35.21
N GLY A 586 -30.04 -59.55 -36.44
CA GLY A 586 -30.93 -60.18 -37.42
C GLY A 586 -30.16 -60.69 -38.65
N GLY A 587 -30.90 -61.14 -39.66
CA GLY A 587 -30.31 -61.62 -40.92
C GLY A 587 -29.61 -62.98 -40.79
N TYR A 588 -30.19 -63.86 -39.98
CA TYR A 588 -29.62 -65.16 -39.67
C TYR A 588 -29.72 -66.16 -40.84
N GLY A 589 -28.85 -67.16 -40.85
CA GLY A 589 -28.88 -68.25 -41.83
C GLY A 589 -29.69 -69.43 -41.30
N ASN A 590 -30.43 -70.09 -42.19
CA ASN A 590 -31.38 -71.17 -41.86
C ASN A 590 -30.72 -72.33 -41.11
N GLN A 591 -31.43 -72.89 -40.13
CA GLN A 591 -31.06 -74.07 -39.33
C GLN A 591 -29.71 -73.97 -38.62
N ASN A 592 -29.33 -72.78 -38.17
CA ASN A 592 -28.13 -72.57 -37.36
C ASN A 592 -28.48 -72.11 -35.94
N THR A 593 -27.54 -72.29 -35.03
CA THR A 593 -27.60 -71.73 -33.68
C THR A 593 -26.59 -70.60 -33.55
N TYR A 594 -27.08 -69.47 -33.05
CA TYR A 594 -26.32 -68.27 -32.75
C TYR A 594 -26.36 -68.04 -31.24
N THR A 595 -25.22 -67.67 -30.68
CA THR A 595 -25.10 -67.29 -29.28
C THR A 595 -24.54 -65.88 -29.24
N THR A 596 -25.18 -65.01 -28.46
CA THR A 596 -24.79 -63.61 -28.31
C THR A 596 -24.90 -63.25 -26.84
N ASP A 597 -23.80 -62.76 -26.28
CA ASP A 597 -23.81 -62.20 -24.93
C ASP A 597 -24.37 -60.78 -24.97
N VAL A 598 -25.26 -60.49 -24.02
CA VAL A 598 -25.89 -59.19 -23.81
C VAL A 598 -25.53 -58.73 -22.39
N CYS A 599 -24.73 -57.67 -22.29
CA CYS A 599 -24.32 -57.10 -20.99
C CYS A 599 -25.35 -56.06 -20.56
N VAL A 600 -25.94 -56.25 -19.38
CA VAL A 600 -27.00 -55.39 -18.87
C VAL A 600 -26.74 -55.06 -17.40
N GLY A 601 -26.91 -53.78 -17.03
CA GLY A 601 -26.80 -53.28 -15.66
C GLY A 601 -28.07 -53.51 -14.84
N ASP A 602 -28.09 -53.03 -13.59
CA ASP A 602 -29.27 -53.12 -12.72
C ASP A 602 -30.50 -52.44 -13.37
N GLY A 603 -31.61 -53.15 -13.48
CA GLY A 603 -32.80 -52.65 -14.17
C GLY A 603 -33.60 -53.73 -14.89
N CYS A 604 -34.74 -53.32 -15.47
CA CYS A 604 -35.62 -54.20 -16.22
C CYS A 604 -35.50 -53.95 -17.73
N TYR A 605 -35.47 -55.03 -18.50
CA TYR A 605 -35.26 -55.03 -19.93
C TYR A 605 -36.31 -55.87 -20.65
N ASP A 606 -36.59 -55.49 -21.89
CA ASP A 606 -37.48 -56.20 -22.79
C ASP A 606 -36.68 -56.76 -23.97
N LEU A 607 -36.59 -58.08 -24.07
CA LEU A 607 -36.09 -58.76 -25.27
C LEU A 607 -37.26 -59.07 -26.19
N THR A 608 -37.31 -58.41 -27.34
CA THR A 608 -38.34 -58.62 -28.36
C THR A 608 -37.75 -59.35 -29.56
N LEU A 609 -38.33 -60.50 -29.91
CA LEU A 609 -38.07 -61.18 -31.18
C LEU A 609 -39.13 -60.78 -32.21
N PHE A 610 -38.73 -60.68 -33.46
CA PHE A 610 -39.56 -60.37 -34.60
C PHE A 610 -39.42 -61.45 -35.66
N ASP A 611 -40.53 -61.76 -36.32
CA ASP A 611 -40.60 -62.56 -37.53
C ASP A 611 -41.39 -61.80 -38.60
N SER A 612 -40.78 -61.62 -39.77
CA SER A 612 -41.36 -60.84 -40.87
C SER A 612 -42.53 -61.52 -41.59
N PHE A 613 -42.67 -62.85 -41.51
CA PHE A 613 -43.74 -63.60 -42.22
C PHE A 613 -44.94 -63.95 -41.32
N GLY A 614 -44.78 -63.83 -40.00
CA GLY A 614 -45.84 -63.89 -39.01
C GLY A 614 -46.24 -65.30 -38.58
N ASP A 615 -45.42 -66.31 -38.85
CA ASP A 615 -45.55 -67.68 -38.36
C ASP A 615 -44.57 -68.01 -37.22
N GLY A 616 -43.78 -67.03 -36.79
CA GLY A 616 -42.81 -67.18 -35.71
C GLY A 616 -41.59 -67.94 -36.17
N MET A 617 -41.27 -69.06 -35.51
CA MET A 617 -40.24 -70.01 -35.92
C MET A 617 -40.80 -71.44 -36.03
N ASP A 618 -42.09 -71.57 -36.38
CA ASP A 618 -42.82 -72.83 -36.54
C ASP A 618 -42.59 -73.44 -37.94
N GLY A 619 -41.34 -73.81 -38.20
CA GLY A 619 -40.93 -74.41 -39.46
C GLY A 619 -41.65 -75.73 -39.78
N THR A 620 -42.20 -76.44 -38.78
CA THR A 620 -42.99 -77.67 -38.94
C THR A 620 -44.37 -77.38 -39.52
N ALA A 621 -45.09 -76.36 -39.03
CA ALA A 621 -46.36 -75.94 -39.62
C ALA A 621 -46.17 -75.36 -41.03
N SER A 622 -45.01 -74.75 -41.31
CA SER A 622 -44.65 -74.17 -42.60
C SER A 622 -44.00 -75.16 -43.58
N GLY A 623 -43.89 -76.44 -43.21
CA GLY A 623 -43.59 -77.55 -44.13
C GLY A 623 -42.13 -78.01 -44.19
N CYS A 624 -41.29 -77.56 -43.27
CA CYS A 624 -39.85 -77.90 -43.21
C CYS A 624 -39.45 -78.86 -42.06
N ALA A 625 -40.41 -79.26 -41.21
CA ALA A 625 -40.25 -80.30 -40.17
C ALA A 625 -39.15 -80.07 -39.11
N VAL A 626 -38.65 -78.84 -39.00
CA VAL A 626 -37.73 -78.39 -37.95
C VAL A 626 -38.22 -77.03 -37.48
N ASP A 627 -38.56 -76.94 -36.20
CA ASP A 627 -38.90 -75.67 -35.55
C ASP A 627 -37.63 -75.03 -34.98
N GLY A 628 -37.63 -73.70 -34.92
CA GLY A 628 -36.57 -72.95 -34.24
C GLY A 628 -36.68 -73.05 -32.72
N ASN A 629 -35.81 -72.36 -32.01
CA ASN A 629 -35.86 -72.20 -30.56
C ASN A 629 -35.07 -70.97 -30.12
N TYR A 630 -35.37 -70.43 -28.96
CA TYR A 630 -34.50 -69.46 -28.29
C TYR A 630 -34.60 -69.54 -26.78
N PHE A 631 -33.56 -69.11 -26.11
CA PHE A 631 -33.55 -68.94 -24.66
C PHE A 631 -32.47 -67.94 -24.23
N LEU A 632 -32.71 -67.31 -23.09
CA LEU A 632 -31.75 -66.44 -22.41
C LEU A 632 -31.28 -67.16 -21.14
N THR A 633 -29.97 -67.23 -20.92
CA THR A 633 -29.40 -67.70 -19.65
C THR A 633 -28.72 -66.58 -18.89
N ASP A 634 -28.82 -66.60 -17.56
CA ASP A 634 -28.05 -65.73 -16.68
C ASP A 634 -26.56 -66.11 -16.63
N ASN A 635 -25.75 -65.28 -15.97
CA ASN A 635 -24.31 -65.49 -15.79
C ASN A 635 -23.95 -66.71 -14.91
N GLN A 636 -24.94 -67.38 -14.28
CA GLN A 636 -24.75 -68.67 -13.62
C GLN A 636 -25.22 -69.86 -14.49
N GLY A 637 -25.70 -69.60 -15.71
CA GLY A 637 -26.15 -70.60 -16.66
C GLY A 637 -27.59 -71.08 -16.45
N ASN A 638 -28.39 -70.43 -15.61
CA ASN A 638 -29.81 -70.75 -15.47
C ASN A 638 -30.62 -70.09 -16.59
N VAL A 639 -31.60 -70.82 -17.13
CA VAL A 639 -32.50 -70.28 -18.15
C VAL A 639 -33.47 -69.29 -17.51
N VAL A 640 -33.38 -68.01 -17.90
CA VAL A 640 -34.24 -66.90 -17.46
C VAL A 640 -35.61 -67.03 -18.13
N PHE A 641 -35.61 -67.21 -19.45
CA PHE A 641 -36.77 -67.58 -20.22
C PHE A 641 -36.34 -68.38 -21.45
N GLN A 642 -37.28 -69.15 -21.99
CA GLN A 642 -37.11 -69.92 -23.22
C GLN A 642 -38.41 -69.91 -24.01
N MET A 643 -38.31 -70.19 -25.29
CA MET A 643 -39.45 -70.26 -26.18
C MET A 643 -40.47 -71.30 -25.69
N GLY A 644 -41.72 -70.87 -25.55
CA GLY A 644 -42.83 -71.74 -25.16
C GLY A 644 -43.58 -72.32 -26.37
N ASP A 645 -43.85 -71.49 -27.36
CA ASP A 645 -44.55 -71.85 -28.60
C ASP A 645 -43.72 -71.33 -29.80
N PRO A 646 -43.34 -72.19 -30.77
CA PRO A 646 -42.66 -71.73 -31.96
C PRO A 646 -43.53 -70.79 -32.82
N ASN A 647 -44.86 -70.87 -32.73
CA ASN A 647 -45.77 -70.01 -33.50
C ASN A 647 -46.20 -68.78 -32.71
N TYR A 648 -45.27 -67.84 -32.52
CA TYR A 648 -45.54 -66.60 -31.77
C TYR A 648 -46.04 -65.45 -32.64
N GLY A 649 -46.34 -65.69 -33.92
CA GLY A 649 -46.75 -64.63 -34.85
C GLY A 649 -45.57 -63.72 -35.24
N SER A 650 -45.85 -62.46 -35.58
CA SER A 650 -44.82 -61.53 -36.06
C SER A 650 -43.88 -60.98 -34.98
N SER A 651 -44.22 -61.10 -33.70
CA SER A 651 -43.34 -60.63 -32.61
C SER A 651 -43.72 -61.20 -31.26
N ILE A 652 -42.73 -61.38 -30.39
CA ILE A 652 -42.91 -61.73 -28.98
C ILE A 652 -41.90 -60.99 -28.11
N THR A 653 -42.35 -60.48 -26.97
CA THR A 653 -41.51 -59.75 -26.01
C THR A 653 -41.45 -60.51 -24.68
N HIS A 654 -40.23 -60.66 -24.16
CA HIS A 654 -39.97 -61.18 -22.83
C HIS A 654 -39.36 -60.10 -21.96
N ASN A 655 -39.98 -59.84 -20.82
CA ASN A 655 -39.44 -58.95 -19.81
C ASN A 655 -38.61 -59.74 -18.80
N PHE A 656 -37.43 -59.23 -18.46
CA PHE A 656 -36.62 -59.73 -17.35
C PHE A 656 -35.96 -58.56 -16.62
N CYS A 657 -35.76 -58.72 -15.32
CA CYS A 657 -35.07 -57.74 -14.50
C CYS A 657 -33.78 -58.33 -13.97
N VAL A 658 -32.72 -57.52 -14.05
CA VAL A 658 -31.43 -57.78 -13.44
C VAL A 658 -31.43 -57.04 -12.12
N SER A 659 -31.15 -57.76 -11.04
CA SER A 659 -30.91 -57.17 -9.73
C SER A 659 -29.47 -57.45 -9.33
N LEU A 660 -28.64 -56.42 -9.35
CA LEU A 660 -27.25 -56.52 -8.92
C LEU A 660 -27.17 -56.41 -7.40
N THR A 661 -26.67 -57.46 -6.74
CA THR A 661 -26.19 -57.33 -5.36
C THR A 661 -24.78 -56.79 -5.42
N ILE A 662 -24.64 -55.48 -5.26
CA ILE A 662 -23.34 -54.82 -5.19
C ILE A 662 -22.89 -54.93 -3.73
N SER A 663 -21.93 -55.82 -3.49
CA SER A 663 -21.30 -56.02 -2.19
C SER A 663 -20.24 -54.94 -1.99
N GLY A 664 -20.41 -54.14 -0.96
CA GLY A 664 -19.52 -53.04 -0.62
C GLY A 664 -20.02 -52.37 0.65
N CYS A 665 -19.28 -51.39 1.17
CA CYS A 665 -19.69 -50.77 2.42
C CYS A 665 -20.98 -49.94 2.22
N THR A 666 -22.05 -50.30 2.93
CA THR A 666 -23.35 -49.60 2.83
C THR A 666 -23.55 -48.49 3.85
N ASP A 667 -22.58 -48.28 4.75
CA ASP A 667 -22.68 -47.26 5.78
C ASP A 667 -22.11 -45.93 5.29
N SER A 668 -22.98 -44.91 5.13
CA SER A 668 -22.61 -43.57 4.64
C SER A 668 -21.57 -42.83 5.49
N VAL A 669 -21.27 -43.30 6.71
CA VAL A 669 -20.20 -42.74 7.55
C VAL A 669 -18.89 -43.53 7.48
N ALA A 670 -18.81 -44.59 6.68
CA ALA A 670 -17.58 -45.33 6.43
C ALA A 670 -16.80 -44.75 5.24
N CYS A 671 -15.49 -44.91 5.29
CA CYS A 671 -14.56 -44.35 4.32
C CYS A 671 -14.65 -44.90 2.90
N ASN A 672 -14.86 -46.22 2.80
CA ASN A 672 -15.09 -46.91 1.55
C ASN A 672 -16.60 -47.08 1.31
N TYR A 673 -17.42 -46.13 1.79
CA TYR A 673 -18.85 -46.11 1.51
C TYR A 673 -19.06 -46.15 0.00
N ASP A 674 -19.70 -47.21 -0.44
CA ASP A 674 -20.09 -47.38 -1.82
C ASP A 674 -21.58 -47.09 -1.90
N SER A 675 -21.92 -45.92 -2.45
CA SER A 675 -23.32 -45.51 -2.63
C SER A 675 -24.12 -46.42 -3.56
N THR A 676 -23.44 -47.27 -4.34
CA THR A 676 -24.05 -48.28 -5.20
C THR A 676 -24.17 -49.63 -4.50
N ALA A 677 -23.49 -49.85 -3.37
CA ALA A 677 -23.59 -51.08 -2.61
C ALA A 677 -24.99 -51.29 -2.03
N THR A 678 -25.60 -52.41 -2.39
CA THR A 678 -26.93 -52.82 -1.93
C THR A 678 -26.86 -53.87 -0.80
N GLN A 679 -25.65 -54.33 -0.45
CA GLN A 679 -25.40 -55.27 0.63
C GLN A 679 -24.02 -55.03 1.29
N ASP A 680 -24.03 -54.82 2.61
CA ASP A 680 -22.79 -54.71 3.41
C ASP A 680 -22.05 -56.05 3.44
N ASP A 681 -20.81 -56.05 2.96
CA ASP A 681 -19.93 -57.22 2.95
C ASP A 681 -18.96 -57.24 4.15
N GLY A 682 -19.09 -56.27 5.07
CA GLY A 682 -18.20 -56.11 6.21
C GLY A 682 -16.85 -55.49 5.86
N SER A 683 -16.70 -54.96 4.64
CA SER A 683 -15.53 -54.19 4.21
C SER A 683 -15.52 -52.77 4.77
N CYS A 684 -16.59 -52.31 5.43
CA CYS A 684 -16.67 -50.96 5.99
C CYS A 684 -15.47 -50.63 6.88
N VAL A 685 -14.64 -49.70 6.37
CA VAL A 685 -13.49 -49.16 7.08
C VAL A 685 -13.96 -47.95 7.85
N TYR A 686 -13.94 -48.08 9.18
CA TYR A 686 -14.23 -46.99 10.09
C TYR A 686 -12.94 -46.50 10.72
N GLY A 687 -12.58 -45.27 10.37
CA GLY A 687 -11.42 -44.56 10.87
C GLY A 687 -10.13 -44.90 10.12
N SER A 688 -9.51 -43.86 9.59
CA SER A 688 -8.07 -43.72 9.58
C SER A 688 -7.72 -42.24 9.56
N GLY A 689 -6.57 -41.90 10.13
CA GLY A 689 -6.18 -40.50 10.33
C GLY A 689 -5.95 -39.76 9.00
N CYS A 690 -5.38 -38.58 9.09
CA CYS A 690 -5.17 -37.76 7.91
C CYS A 690 -4.43 -38.47 6.76
N THR A 691 -5.01 -38.48 5.56
CA THR A 691 -4.37 -39.00 4.34
C THR A 691 -3.70 -37.93 3.49
N ASP A 692 -3.92 -36.65 3.79
CA ASP A 692 -3.21 -35.57 3.12
C ASP A 692 -1.75 -35.56 3.58
N SER A 693 -0.81 -35.83 2.66
CA SER A 693 0.62 -35.78 2.91
C SER A 693 1.15 -34.41 3.34
N GLY A 694 0.36 -33.34 3.10
CA GLY A 694 0.65 -31.97 3.53
C GLY A 694 0.16 -31.63 4.93
N ALA A 695 -0.67 -32.45 5.59
CA ALA A 695 -1.15 -32.16 6.93
C ALA A 695 -0.20 -32.66 8.03
N CYS A 696 -0.28 -32.03 9.19
CA CYS A 696 0.65 -32.22 10.29
C CYS A 696 0.51 -33.57 11.00
N ASN A 697 -0.70 -34.10 11.03
CA ASN A 697 -0.99 -35.43 11.54
C ASN A 697 -1.11 -36.47 10.41
N PHE A 698 -0.49 -36.22 9.25
CA PHE A 698 -0.43 -37.18 8.15
C PHE A 698 -0.01 -38.55 8.65
N ASN A 699 -0.83 -39.55 8.34
CA ASN A 699 -0.58 -40.92 8.69
C ASN A 699 -0.38 -41.71 7.41
N SER A 700 0.87 -42.04 7.08
CA SER A 700 1.21 -42.87 5.91
C SER A 700 0.61 -44.29 5.92
N SER A 701 0.04 -44.72 7.04
CA SER A 701 -0.72 -45.98 7.17
C SER A 701 -2.24 -45.77 7.17
N ALA A 702 -2.69 -44.51 7.04
CA ALA A 702 -4.10 -44.18 6.86
C ALA A 702 -4.52 -44.44 5.42
N ASN A 703 -5.65 -45.12 5.27
CA ASN A 703 -6.20 -45.49 3.98
C ASN A 703 -7.47 -44.68 3.64
N CYS A 704 -7.81 -43.70 4.47
CA CYS A 704 -8.94 -42.79 4.33
C CYS A 704 -8.79 -41.62 5.32
N ASP A 705 -9.19 -40.42 4.90
CA ASP A 705 -9.25 -39.23 5.75
C ASP A 705 -10.49 -39.25 6.66
N ASP A 706 -10.29 -39.22 7.98
CA ASP A 706 -11.36 -39.09 8.97
C ASP A 706 -11.71 -37.62 9.30
N GLY A 707 -11.23 -36.68 8.49
CA GLY A 707 -11.35 -35.24 8.75
C GLY A 707 -10.49 -34.78 9.93
N SER A 708 -9.60 -35.64 10.43
CA SER A 708 -8.62 -35.23 11.44
C SER A 708 -7.44 -34.49 10.83
N CYS A 709 -7.30 -34.41 9.50
CA CYS A 709 -6.28 -33.59 8.84
C CYS A 709 -6.25 -32.21 9.45
N GLU A 710 -5.19 -31.97 10.22
CA GLU A 710 -4.96 -30.71 10.86
C GLU A 710 -3.65 -30.17 10.35
N TYR A 711 -3.66 -28.88 10.06
CA TYR A 711 -2.57 -28.17 9.43
C TYR A 711 -1.93 -27.20 10.41
N ILE A 712 -2.23 -27.32 11.71
CA ILE A 712 -1.89 -26.31 12.72
C ILE A 712 -0.78 -26.81 13.66
N SER A 713 -0.72 -28.11 13.96
CA SER A 713 0.17 -28.63 15.02
C SER A 713 1.64 -28.73 14.62
N CYS A 714 1.92 -28.78 13.33
CA CYS A 714 3.25 -28.67 12.71
C CYS A 714 3.38 -27.40 11.84
N ALA A 715 2.35 -26.56 11.84
CA ALA A 715 2.41 -25.24 11.23
C ALA A 715 3.14 -24.30 12.18
N GLY A 716 4.01 -23.53 11.59
CA GLY A 716 4.82 -22.54 12.26
C GLY A 716 5.88 -22.12 11.28
N CYS A 717 6.67 -21.13 11.66
CA CYS A 717 7.66 -20.64 10.72
C CYS A 717 8.71 -21.71 10.40
N THR A 718 8.79 -22.13 9.13
CA THR A 718 9.77 -23.11 8.65
C THR A 718 11.09 -22.48 8.18
N ASN A 719 11.12 -21.16 8.05
CA ASN A 719 12.31 -20.43 7.62
C ASN A 719 13.34 -20.38 8.75
N ALA A 720 14.45 -21.11 8.62
CA ALA A 720 15.52 -21.16 9.61
C ALA A 720 16.20 -19.81 9.90
N SER A 721 15.97 -18.79 9.06
CA SER A 721 16.45 -17.41 9.25
C SER A 721 15.43 -16.49 9.92
N ALA A 722 14.18 -16.95 10.12
CA ALA A 722 13.17 -16.20 10.85
C ALA A 722 13.32 -16.37 12.36
N CYS A 723 12.73 -15.45 13.10
CA CYS A 723 12.97 -15.30 14.53
C CYS A 723 12.04 -16.13 15.39
N ASN A 724 10.83 -16.36 14.88
CA ASN A 724 9.92 -17.36 15.38
C ASN A 724 10.07 -18.69 14.62
N TYR A 725 11.23 -18.95 14.00
CA TYR A 725 11.54 -20.24 13.41
C TYR A 725 11.26 -21.36 14.41
N ASP A 726 10.36 -22.24 14.02
CA ASP A 726 10.04 -23.43 14.77
C ASP A 726 10.73 -24.61 14.09
N SER A 727 11.80 -25.11 14.71
CA SER A 727 12.54 -26.28 14.22
C SER A 727 11.72 -27.58 14.19
N THR A 728 10.52 -27.56 14.76
CA THR A 728 9.55 -28.66 14.74
C THR A 728 8.42 -28.44 13.74
N ALA A 729 8.29 -27.23 13.18
CA ALA A 729 7.37 -26.97 12.10
C ALA A 729 7.86 -27.58 10.79
N THR A 730 6.94 -28.21 10.07
CA THR A 730 7.18 -28.81 8.76
C THR A 730 6.32 -28.18 7.67
N LEU A 731 5.37 -27.31 8.06
CA LEU A 731 4.49 -26.57 7.19
C LEU A 731 4.59 -25.08 7.54
N ASP A 732 4.84 -24.23 6.55
CA ASP A 732 4.90 -22.77 6.78
C ASP A 732 3.48 -22.20 6.82
N ASP A 733 3.16 -21.51 7.91
CA ASP A 733 1.85 -20.88 8.12
C ASP A 733 1.86 -19.38 7.82
N GLY A 734 2.95 -18.87 7.22
CA GLY A 734 3.13 -17.46 6.95
C GLY A 734 3.36 -16.65 8.23
N SER A 735 3.50 -17.29 9.39
CA SER A 735 3.82 -16.60 10.65
C SER A 735 5.28 -16.16 10.71
N CYS A 736 6.13 -16.54 9.75
CA CYS A 736 7.54 -16.20 9.73
C CYS A 736 7.79 -14.69 9.90
N VAL A 737 8.20 -14.33 11.11
CA VAL A 737 8.73 -13.01 11.44
C VAL A 737 10.19 -13.02 11.03
N LEU A 738 10.43 -12.51 9.83
CA LEU A 738 11.78 -12.28 9.35
C LEU A 738 12.44 -11.16 10.18
N PRO A 739 13.76 -11.19 10.33
CA PRO A 739 14.45 -10.10 11.02
C PRO A 739 14.22 -8.77 10.29
N ASP A 740 13.64 -7.78 10.99
CA ASP A 740 13.06 -6.55 10.41
C ASP A 740 13.59 -5.25 11.05
N GLY A 741 14.53 -5.36 11.99
CA GLY A 741 15.31 -4.24 12.49
C GLY A 741 15.77 -4.44 13.93
N CYS A 742 16.61 -3.54 14.42
CA CYS A 742 17.12 -3.66 15.78
C CYS A 742 16.00 -3.53 16.85
N THR A 743 15.79 -4.57 17.65
CA THR A 743 14.78 -4.59 18.74
C THR A 743 15.35 -4.17 20.10
N ASN A 744 16.66 -3.98 20.20
CA ASN A 744 17.29 -3.57 21.45
C ASN A 744 17.07 -2.08 21.69
N SER A 745 16.23 -1.73 22.66
CA SER A 745 15.96 -0.34 23.04
C SER A 745 17.17 0.45 23.54
N GLY A 746 18.29 -0.22 23.79
CA GLY A 746 19.57 0.39 24.11
C GLY A 746 20.50 0.59 22.92
N ALA A 747 20.11 0.25 21.69
CA ALA A 747 20.88 0.50 20.46
C ALA A 747 20.47 1.80 19.79
N CYS A 748 21.40 2.35 19.02
CA CYS A 748 21.27 3.64 18.34
C CYS A 748 20.29 3.61 17.17
N ASN A 749 20.20 2.48 16.48
CA ASN A 749 19.24 2.23 15.42
C ASN A 749 18.04 1.42 15.90
N TYR A 750 17.70 1.51 17.20
CA TYR A 750 16.52 0.86 17.75
C TYR A 750 15.26 1.24 16.96
N ASN A 751 14.54 0.23 16.51
CA ASN A 751 13.27 0.37 15.81
C ASN A 751 12.14 -0.15 16.72
N ALA A 752 11.28 0.75 17.21
CA ALA A 752 10.16 0.38 18.06
C ALA A 752 9.04 -0.39 17.33
N ALA A 753 9.03 -0.35 15.98
CA ALA A 753 8.14 -1.13 15.14
C ALA A 753 8.72 -2.48 14.74
N ALA A 754 10.04 -2.70 14.93
CA ALA A 754 10.68 -3.99 14.63
C ALA A 754 10.16 -5.07 15.57
N GLN A 755 9.72 -6.17 14.98
CA GLN A 755 9.22 -7.34 15.71
C GLN A 755 10.34 -8.37 15.94
N CYS A 756 11.44 -8.29 15.17
CA CYS A 756 12.62 -9.11 15.33
C CYS A 756 13.96 -8.42 15.00
N ASP A 757 14.95 -8.65 15.86
CA ASP A 757 16.36 -8.26 15.68
C ASP A 757 17.01 -8.90 14.45
N ASP A 758 17.40 -8.08 13.48
CA ASP A 758 18.18 -8.43 12.29
C ASP A 758 19.70 -8.44 12.49
N GLY A 759 20.13 -8.30 13.74
CA GLY A 759 21.54 -8.16 14.07
C GLY A 759 22.14 -6.82 13.61
N SER A 760 21.31 -5.90 13.11
CA SER A 760 21.74 -4.54 12.77
C SER A 760 21.93 -3.67 14.01
N CYS A 761 21.55 -4.14 15.21
CA CYS A 761 21.71 -3.39 16.45
C CYS A 761 23.14 -2.86 16.61
N GLU A 762 23.25 -1.56 16.43
CA GLU A 762 24.52 -0.85 16.52
C GLU A 762 24.46 0.11 17.70
N PHE A 763 25.55 0.16 18.45
CA PHE A 763 25.63 0.84 19.75
C PHE A 763 26.68 1.95 19.73
N ILE A 764 27.13 2.37 18.54
CA ILE A 764 28.31 3.23 18.38
C ILE A 764 27.93 4.57 17.77
N SER A 765 26.98 4.66 16.83
CA SER A 765 26.74 5.94 16.11
C SER A 765 26.12 7.04 16.99
N CYS A 766 25.44 6.66 18.08
CA CYS A 766 24.89 7.54 19.09
C CYS A 766 25.63 7.44 20.44
N ALA A 767 26.78 6.79 20.46
CA ALA A 767 27.62 6.67 21.64
C ALA A 767 28.59 7.84 21.72
N GLY A 768 28.60 8.51 22.87
CA GLY A 768 29.41 9.67 23.15
C GLY A 768 29.15 10.16 24.57
N CYS A 769 29.79 11.25 24.98
CA CYS A 769 29.58 11.71 26.35
C CYS A 769 28.17 12.30 26.54
N THR A 770 27.34 11.64 27.36
CA THR A 770 25.97 12.09 27.66
C THR A 770 25.88 13.03 28.87
N ALA A 771 26.96 13.20 29.63
CA ALA A 771 26.98 14.06 30.80
C ALA A 771 27.01 15.54 30.36
N SER A 772 25.88 16.22 30.47
CA SER A 772 25.71 17.65 30.10
C SER A 772 26.69 18.63 30.77
N THR A 773 27.40 18.21 31.81
CA THR A 773 28.41 18.99 32.52
C THR A 773 29.85 18.68 32.09
N ALA A 774 30.08 17.73 31.18
CA ALA A 774 31.40 17.36 30.69
C ALA A 774 31.86 18.28 29.54
N CYS A 775 33.16 18.53 29.40
CA CYS A 775 33.71 19.39 28.35
C CYS A 775 33.53 18.82 26.93
N ASN A 776 33.44 17.50 26.80
CA ASN A 776 33.18 16.82 25.53
C ASN A 776 31.74 16.29 25.45
N TYR A 777 30.81 16.90 26.19
CA TYR A 777 29.39 16.58 26.08
C TYR A 777 28.94 16.63 24.63
N ASP A 778 28.31 15.55 24.19
CA ASP A 778 27.71 15.42 22.88
C ASP A 778 26.19 15.44 23.05
N SER A 779 25.56 16.51 22.58
CA SER A 779 24.11 16.67 22.64
C SER A 779 23.34 15.70 21.75
N THR A 780 24.02 15.01 20.84
CA THR A 780 23.45 13.98 19.95
C THR A 780 23.66 12.57 20.48
N ALA A 781 24.53 12.38 21.49
CA ALA A 781 24.74 11.09 22.12
C ALA A 781 23.59 10.72 23.06
N THR A 782 23.11 9.49 22.93
CA THR A 782 22.08 8.90 23.81
C THR A 782 22.63 7.76 24.66
N ILE A 783 23.82 7.25 24.32
CA ILE A 783 24.54 6.20 25.06
C ILE A 783 25.87 6.77 25.56
N ASP A 784 26.15 6.66 26.86
CA ASP A 784 27.44 7.05 27.44
C ASP A 784 28.51 6.00 27.11
N ASP A 785 29.52 6.38 26.34
CA ASP A 785 30.66 5.53 26.00
C ASP A 785 31.79 5.59 27.05
N GLY A 786 31.58 6.33 28.13
CA GLY A 786 32.59 6.55 29.17
C GLY A 786 33.70 7.52 28.76
N SER A 787 33.55 8.20 27.62
CA SER A 787 34.50 9.23 27.18
C SER A 787 34.35 10.56 27.92
N CYS A 788 33.36 10.70 28.80
CA CYS A 788 33.06 11.96 29.49
C CYS A 788 34.27 12.53 30.26
N LEU A 789 34.77 13.67 29.76
CA LEU A 789 35.78 14.51 30.37
C LEU A 789 35.09 15.50 31.31
N LEU A 790 34.99 15.11 32.58
CA LEU A 790 34.41 15.97 33.61
C LEU A 790 35.36 17.13 33.96
N PRO A 791 34.84 18.31 34.33
CA PRO A 791 35.66 19.44 34.73
C PRO A 791 36.55 19.11 35.94
N ASP A 792 37.85 19.34 35.79
CA ASP A 792 38.89 18.84 36.71
C ASP A 792 39.94 19.87 37.14
N GLY A 793 39.84 21.11 36.66
CA GLY A 793 40.55 22.27 37.19
C GLY A 793 40.76 23.39 36.17
N CYS A 794 41.29 24.52 36.61
CA CYS A 794 41.56 25.65 35.72
C CYS A 794 42.63 25.31 34.66
N THR A 795 42.31 25.52 33.39
CA THR A 795 43.18 25.23 32.24
C THR A 795 43.90 26.46 31.69
N ASP A 796 43.55 27.67 32.13
CA ASP A 796 44.22 28.90 31.71
C ASP A 796 45.55 29.09 32.44
N SER A 797 46.66 29.03 31.69
CA SER A 797 48.02 29.21 32.19
C SER A 797 48.30 30.57 32.87
N ASN A 798 47.42 31.56 32.70
CA ASN A 798 47.54 32.88 33.32
C ASN A 798 46.76 33.01 34.63
N ALA A 799 45.99 31.99 35.01
CA ALA A 799 45.27 31.97 36.28
C ALA A 799 46.18 31.52 37.43
N CYS A 800 45.94 32.08 38.61
CA CYS A 800 46.67 31.81 39.85
C CYS A 800 46.54 30.37 40.35
N ASN A 801 45.45 29.70 39.98
CA ASN A 801 45.20 28.29 40.28
C ASN A 801 45.23 27.42 39.03
N TYR A 802 45.96 27.84 37.98
CA TYR A 802 46.23 27.02 36.81
C TYR A 802 46.72 25.63 37.21
N ASN A 803 46.08 24.61 36.68
CA ASN A 803 46.45 23.22 36.89
C ASN A 803 46.93 22.63 35.56
N SER A 804 48.23 22.43 35.41
CA SER A 804 48.82 21.83 34.20
C SER A 804 48.43 20.37 33.96
N SER A 805 47.77 19.73 34.93
CA SER A 805 47.21 18.39 34.79
C SER A 805 45.70 18.37 34.55
N ALA A 806 45.02 19.52 34.62
CA ALA A 806 43.62 19.63 34.25
C ALA A 806 43.46 19.48 32.74
N GLN A 807 42.48 18.68 32.33
CA GLN A 807 42.15 18.43 30.93
C GLN A 807 40.86 19.16 30.52
N CYS A 808 40.06 19.64 31.48
CA CYS A 808 38.77 20.27 31.27
C CYS A 808 38.53 21.36 32.33
N ASP A 809 38.25 22.58 31.86
CA ASP A 809 38.08 23.75 32.71
C ASP A 809 36.82 23.66 33.59
N ASP A 810 36.98 23.78 34.91
CA ASP A 810 35.88 23.73 35.89
C ASP A 810 35.32 25.10 36.27
N GLY A 811 35.73 26.15 35.56
CA GLY A 811 35.35 27.53 35.85
C GLY A 811 35.96 28.05 37.16
N SER A 812 36.90 27.32 37.77
CA SER A 812 37.55 27.74 39.01
C SER A 812 38.68 28.75 38.80
N CYS A 813 39.00 29.16 37.57
CA CYS A 813 40.12 30.07 37.29
C CYS A 813 40.03 31.38 38.09
N VAL A 814 41.02 31.61 38.95
CA VAL A 814 41.21 32.82 39.76
C VAL A 814 42.35 33.63 39.15
N TYR A 815 42.12 34.89 38.84
CA TYR A 815 43.15 35.80 38.33
C TYR A 815 43.64 36.73 39.44
N GLY A 816 44.91 37.14 39.38
CA GLY A 816 45.56 37.94 40.42
C GLY A 816 45.07 39.38 40.50
N ASP A 817 45.07 39.95 41.72
CA ASP A 817 44.78 41.36 41.96
C ASP A 817 45.93 42.25 41.47
N LEU A 818 45.63 43.51 41.15
CA LEU A 818 46.62 44.50 40.71
C LEU A 818 47.29 45.12 41.94
N TYR A 819 48.61 44.97 42.07
CA TYR A 819 49.42 45.57 43.11
C TYR A 819 50.38 46.63 42.53
N PHE A 820 50.78 47.56 43.38
CA PHE A 820 51.69 48.69 43.11
C PHE A 820 52.98 48.53 43.91
N ALA A 821 54.13 48.86 43.33
CA ALA A 821 55.41 48.67 43.99
C ALA A 821 55.61 49.70 45.11
N ASP A 822 55.79 49.24 46.34
CA ASP A 822 56.13 50.04 47.54
C ASP A 822 57.65 49.97 47.72
N THR A 823 58.35 50.96 47.17
CA THR A 823 59.82 50.91 47.00
C THR A 823 60.57 51.47 48.21
N ASP A 824 59.98 52.42 48.91
CA ASP A 824 60.54 53.08 50.09
C ASP A 824 59.97 52.57 51.42
N GLY A 825 58.91 51.77 51.38
CA GLY A 825 58.46 50.90 52.47
C GLY A 825 57.45 51.52 53.42
N ASP A 826 56.72 52.54 52.98
CA ASP A 826 55.74 53.26 53.79
C ASP A 826 54.30 52.72 53.67
N SER A 827 54.13 51.67 52.85
CA SER A 827 52.86 50.97 52.56
C SER A 827 51.93 51.64 51.54
N TYR A 828 52.38 52.68 50.85
CA TYR A 828 51.78 53.24 49.64
C TYR A 828 52.67 52.92 48.44
N GLY A 829 52.09 52.75 47.25
CA GLY A 829 52.80 52.21 46.09
C GLY A 829 52.75 53.11 44.86
N ASP A 830 53.73 52.95 43.98
CA ASP A 830 53.83 53.71 42.74
C ASP A 830 52.75 53.27 41.73
N ALA A 831 51.80 54.17 41.46
CA ALA A 831 50.72 53.99 40.50
C ALA A 831 51.21 53.63 39.08
N ASN A 832 52.46 53.95 38.74
CA ASN A 832 53.06 53.68 37.43
C ASN A 832 53.82 52.35 37.37
N VAL A 833 54.06 51.71 38.51
CA VAL A 833 54.76 50.42 38.59
C VAL A 833 53.82 49.38 39.16
N THR A 834 53.08 48.72 38.27
CA THR A 834 52.05 47.74 38.62
C THR A 834 52.45 46.30 38.30
N ALA A 835 51.97 45.34 39.09
CA ALA A 835 52.02 43.92 38.77
C ALA A 835 50.71 43.21 39.17
N GLN A 836 50.19 42.34 38.31
CA GLN A 836 49.14 41.42 38.72
C GLN A 836 49.77 40.25 39.47
N LEU A 837 49.38 40.06 40.72
CA LEU A 837 49.95 39.04 41.60
C LEU A 837 48.84 38.20 42.24
N CYS A 838 49.12 36.91 42.39
CA CYS A 838 48.19 35.94 42.96
C CYS A 838 48.13 35.97 44.49
N SER A 839 49.05 36.68 45.12
CA SER A 839 49.10 36.91 46.56
C SER A 839 50.02 38.12 46.84
N PRO A 840 49.89 38.76 48.02
CA PRO A 840 50.73 39.89 48.38
C PRO A 840 52.22 39.49 48.35
N ALA A 841 53.02 40.17 47.53
CA ALA A 841 54.47 40.03 47.53
C ALA A 841 55.09 41.16 48.36
N ALA A 842 56.21 40.88 49.04
CA ALA A 842 56.91 41.91 49.80
C ALA A 842 57.39 43.04 48.86
N GLY A 843 57.14 44.29 49.25
CA GLY A 843 57.38 45.48 48.41
C GLY A 843 56.28 45.78 47.39
N TRP A 844 55.09 45.21 47.56
CA TRP A 844 53.91 45.47 46.73
C TRP A 844 52.67 45.67 47.59
N VAL A 845 51.92 46.73 47.33
CA VAL A 845 50.73 47.14 48.09
C VAL A 845 49.54 47.40 47.16
N LEU A 846 48.34 47.53 47.72
CA LEU A 846 47.10 47.75 46.94
C LEU A 846 46.74 49.22 46.78
N ASP A 847 47.36 50.08 47.59
CA ASP A 847 47.04 51.51 47.68
C ASP A 847 48.11 52.31 46.92
N ASP A 848 47.69 53.07 45.92
CA ASP A 848 48.57 53.77 44.97
C ASP A 848 48.64 55.29 45.17
N THR A 849 48.25 55.76 46.36
CA THR A 849 48.08 57.20 46.64
C THR A 849 49.35 57.93 47.09
N ASP A 850 50.52 57.32 46.92
CA ASP A 850 51.79 57.94 47.28
C ASP A 850 52.04 59.21 46.45
N CYS A 851 52.55 60.28 47.10
CA CYS A 851 52.91 61.51 46.41
C CYS A 851 54.42 61.67 46.17
N ASP A 852 55.27 60.84 46.78
CA ASP A 852 56.70 60.75 46.51
C ASP A 852 57.23 59.32 46.75
N ASP A 853 57.10 58.47 45.71
CA ASP A 853 57.48 57.04 45.67
C ASP A 853 58.98 56.73 45.93
N SER A 854 59.76 57.73 46.33
CA SER A 854 61.18 57.65 46.60
C SER A 854 61.55 58.01 48.05
N ASN A 855 60.57 58.41 48.86
CA ASN A 855 60.76 58.91 50.20
C ASN A 855 59.64 58.47 51.15
N GLY A 856 59.88 57.38 51.89
CA GLY A 856 58.90 56.79 52.81
C GLY A 856 58.57 57.62 54.07
N ASP A 857 59.04 58.86 54.15
CA ASP A 857 58.59 59.86 55.14
C ASP A 857 57.55 60.85 54.54
N VAL A 858 57.21 60.70 53.24
CA VAL A 858 56.32 61.57 52.46
C VAL A 858 55.16 60.74 51.88
N TYR A 859 54.07 60.62 52.63
CA TYR A 859 52.89 59.87 52.24
C TYR A 859 51.63 60.48 52.84
N PRO A 860 50.42 60.17 52.32
CA PRO A 860 49.18 60.71 52.86
C PRO A 860 49.04 60.52 54.37
N GLY A 861 49.09 61.61 55.13
CA GLY A 861 48.95 61.61 56.60
C GLY A 861 50.23 61.35 57.40
N ALA A 862 51.43 61.54 56.82
CA ALA A 862 52.70 61.50 57.54
C ALA A 862 52.82 62.59 58.65
N ALA A 863 53.76 62.43 59.58
CA ALA A 863 53.98 63.39 60.68
C ALA A 863 55.03 64.44 60.30
N GLY A 864 54.86 65.71 60.70
CA GLY A 864 55.71 66.82 60.25
C GLY A 864 57.20 66.69 60.60
N THR A 865 58.08 66.99 59.63
CA THR A 865 59.54 66.74 59.72
C THR A 865 60.36 67.93 60.25
N GLY A 866 59.79 69.13 60.34
CA GLY A 866 60.49 70.35 60.73
C GLY A 866 61.37 70.99 59.64
N GLU A 867 61.38 70.45 58.42
CA GLU A 867 62.32 70.80 57.33
C GLU A 867 61.78 71.75 56.24
N GLY A 868 60.52 72.16 56.34
CA GLY A 868 59.85 73.13 55.47
C GLY A 868 59.28 72.51 54.20
N ILE A 869 59.01 71.21 54.20
CA ILE A 869 58.42 70.42 53.11
C ILE A 869 57.04 69.88 53.52
N ASP A 870 56.11 69.78 52.55
CA ASP A 870 54.76 69.22 52.73
C ASP A 870 54.89 67.71 52.63
N ASN A 871 55.00 67.05 53.78
CA ASN A 871 55.30 65.62 53.83
C ASN A 871 54.06 64.74 54.05
N ASP A 872 52.89 65.31 54.29
CA ASP A 872 51.64 64.54 54.45
C ASP A 872 50.75 64.54 53.18
N CYS A 873 51.29 65.06 52.06
CA CYS A 873 50.68 65.12 50.73
C CYS A 873 49.37 65.92 50.68
N ASN A 874 49.13 66.84 51.63
CA ASN A 874 47.88 67.58 51.71
C ASN A 874 47.86 68.88 50.87
N GLY A 875 49.04 69.30 50.36
CA GLY A 875 49.22 70.47 49.51
C GLY A 875 49.64 71.75 50.24
N ALA A 876 50.01 71.71 51.53
CA ALA A 876 50.39 72.88 52.33
C ALA A 876 51.50 72.59 53.37
N VAL A 877 52.51 73.47 53.46
CA VAL A 877 53.56 73.41 54.50
C VAL A 877 53.13 74.17 55.76
N GLU A 878 52.90 73.49 56.89
CA GLU A 878 52.30 74.04 58.10
C GLU A 878 52.97 73.54 59.42
N GLY A 879 52.77 74.29 60.51
CA GLY A 879 53.03 73.80 61.88
C GLY A 879 54.42 73.19 62.16
N ASP A 880 54.40 71.90 62.51
CA ASP A 880 55.51 71.02 62.90
C ASP A 880 56.52 70.75 61.77
N GLU A 881 56.30 71.32 60.59
CA GLU A 881 57.20 71.28 59.45
C GLU A 881 58.25 72.43 59.42
N ASN A 882 58.39 73.32 60.42
CA ASN A 882 59.41 74.42 60.38
C ASN A 882 60.27 74.58 61.68
N LEU A 883 61.60 74.78 61.56
CA LEU A 883 62.56 75.04 62.68
C LEU A 883 63.27 76.43 62.65
N PRO A 884 63.42 77.17 63.79
CA PRO A 884 64.21 78.42 63.88
C PRO A 884 65.58 78.28 64.62
N GLY A 885 66.65 78.88 64.09
CA GLY A 885 68.06 78.69 64.53
C GLY A 885 68.73 79.80 65.39
N SER A 886 69.72 79.37 66.18
CA SER A 886 70.79 80.08 66.94
C SER A 886 70.42 81.21 67.93
N CYS A 887 70.92 81.11 69.17
CA CYS A 887 70.53 81.98 70.30
C CYS A 887 71.78 82.64 70.94
N PRO A 888 71.98 83.96 70.74
CA PRO A 888 73.21 84.67 71.12
C PRO A 888 73.44 84.86 72.63
N ALA A 889 72.40 84.75 73.47
CA ALA A 889 72.50 84.88 74.92
C ALA A 889 73.08 83.62 75.61
N ASP A 890 73.50 82.63 74.82
CA ASP A 890 74.02 81.34 75.27
C ASP A 890 75.56 81.25 75.37
N TYR A 891 76.21 82.21 76.03
CA TYR A 891 77.68 82.30 76.19
C TYR A 891 78.51 81.13 76.75
N ASN A 892 77.96 80.23 77.58
CA ASN A 892 78.69 79.05 78.06
C ASN A 892 78.38 77.77 77.25
N GLN A 893 77.53 77.89 76.22
CA GLN A 893 77.18 76.87 75.22
C GLN A 893 76.58 75.57 75.81
N ASP A 894 75.90 75.67 76.96
CA ASP A 894 75.12 74.57 77.55
C ASP A 894 73.66 74.49 77.06
N GLY A 895 73.27 75.34 76.10
CA GLY A 895 72.01 75.22 75.36
C GLY A 895 70.78 75.78 76.08
N ILE A 896 70.91 76.46 77.24
CA ILE A 896 69.76 77.05 77.95
C ILE A 896 70.12 78.37 78.64
N VAL A 897 69.34 79.43 78.37
CA VAL A 897 69.48 80.73 79.05
C VAL A 897 68.80 80.69 80.43
N SER A 898 69.56 80.40 81.49
CA SER A 898 69.01 80.14 82.85
C SER A 898 69.61 81.01 83.96
N THR A 899 69.05 80.94 85.17
CA THR A 899 69.39 81.79 86.34
C THR A 899 70.88 81.86 86.69
N PRO A 900 71.69 80.79 86.57
CA PRO A 900 73.14 80.88 86.79
C PRO A 900 73.83 81.90 85.86
N ARG A 901 73.31 82.11 84.65
CA ARG A 901 73.87 83.03 83.65
C ARG A 901 73.49 84.48 83.91
N LEU A 902 72.35 84.72 84.55
CA LEU A 902 71.99 86.04 85.06
C LEU A 902 73.01 86.54 86.10
N LEU A 903 73.59 85.64 86.91
CA LEU A 903 74.61 86.00 87.89
C LEU A 903 75.97 86.32 87.24
N ILE A 904 76.31 85.67 86.12
CA ILE A 904 77.51 85.98 85.31
C ILE A 904 77.34 87.35 84.66
N MET A 905 76.17 87.60 84.06
CA MET A 905 75.77 88.88 83.48
C MET A 905 75.85 90.04 84.47
N LEU A 906 75.26 89.87 85.67
CA LEU A 906 75.33 90.88 86.73
C LEU A 906 76.74 91.04 87.32
N GLY A 907 77.62 90.04 87.18
CA GLY A 907 79.02 90.12 87.60
C GLY A 907 79.90 90.94 86.66
N GLY A 908 79.55 91.02 85.38
CA GLY A 908 80.21 91.85 84.36
C GLY A 908 79.70 93.29 84.29
N PHE A 909 78.67 93.64 85.06
CA PHE A 909 77.99 94.93 85.00
C PHE A 909 78.93 96.11 85.28
N GLY A 910 79.05 97.04 84.32
CA GLY A 910 80.01 98.16 84.39
C GLY A 910 81.43 97.83 83.93
N CYS A 911 81.65 96.69 83.27
CA CYS A 911 82.89 96.35 82.59
C CYS A 911 83.15 97.31 81.40
N PRO A 912 84.32 97.98 81.31
CA PRO A 912 84.49 99.12 80.41
C PRO A 912 85.07 98.83 79.02
N SER A 913 85.36 97.57 78.65
CA SER A 913 85.69 97.14 77.26
C SER A 913 85.97 95.64 77.16
N ALA A 914 85.55 94.99 76.06
CA ALA A 914 85.81 93.58 75.70
C ALA A 914 85.23 92.54 76.68
N CYS A 915 83.96 92.72 77.04
CA CYS A 915 83.23 91.89 77.99
C CYS A 915 82.36 90.88 77.21
N PRO A 916 82.47 89.56 77.42
CA PRO A 916 81.70 88.56 76.68
C PRO A 916 80.18 88.69 76.87
N GLU A 917 79.73 89.34 77.94
CA GLU A 917 78.34 89.48 78.33
C GLU A 917 77.65 90.74 77.77
N ASP A 918 78.33 91.48 76.89
CA ASP A 918 77.75 92.59 76.11
C ASP A 918 76.88 92.02 74.98
N LEU A 919 75.55 92.23 75.03
CA LEU A 919 74.58 91.65 74.07
C LEU A 919 74.23 92.59 72.94
N ASP A 920 74.30 93.90 73.17
CA ASP A 920 74.05 94.89 72.15
C ASP A 920 75.33 95.40 71.46
N ASN A 921 76.50 94.89 71.89
CA ASN A 921 77.84 95.18 71.36
C ASN A 921 78.19 96.67 71.44
N ASP A 922 77.78 97.36 72.52
CA ASP A 922 78.09 98.77 72.75
C ASP A 922 79.39 99.01 73.55
N ASP A 923 80.14 97.93 73.79
CA ASP A 923 81.37 97.81 74.56
C ASP A 923 81.21 98.00 76.08
N MET A 924 79.98 98.07 76.61
CA MET A 924 79.69 98.14 78.06
C MET A 924 78.53 97.25 78.50
N VAL A 925 78.71 96.46 79.56
CA VAL A 925 77.59 95.68 80.12
C VAL A 925 76.71 96.59 80.99
N THR A 926 75.52 96.92 80.50
CA THR A 926 74.57 97.85 81.17
C THR A 926 73.19 97.23 81.42
N THR A 927 72.24 98.03 81.92
CA THR A 927 70.85 97.56 82.10
C THR A 927 70.17 97.23 80.79
N SER A 928 70.68 97.74 79.66
CA SER A 928 70.18 97.42 78.31
C SER A 928 70.36 95.94 78.02
N ASP A 929 71.59 95.45 78.15
CA ASP A 929 71.94 94.06 77.92
C ASP A 929 71.21 93.11 78.86
N LEU A 930 71.04 93.51 80.14
CA LEU A 930 70.27 92.72 81.10
C LEU A 930 68.80 92.55 80.68
N LEU A 931 68.19 93.56 80.06
CA LEU A 931 66.83 93.47 79.55
C LEU A 931 66.74 92.56 78.31
N ILE A 932 67.75 92.58 77.44
CA ILE A 932 67.84 91.66 76.30
C ILE A 932 67.99 90.22 76.82
N PHE A 933 68.87 89.97 77.78
CA PHE A 933 69.02 88.67 78.42
C PHE A 933 67.71 88.16 79.05
N LEU A 934 67.00 89.01 79.79
CA LEU A 934 65.71 88.63 80.41
C LEU A 934 64.62 88.32 79.38
N SER A 935 64.67 88.91 78.19
CA SER A 935 63.71 88.59 77.11
C SER A 935 63.90 87.19 76.52
N LEU A 936 65.11 86.63 76.63
CA LEU A 936 65.47 85.29 76.16
C LEU A 936 65.56 84.27 77.31
N PHE A 937 65.27 84.70 78.55
CA PHE A 937 65.41 83.89 79.75
C PHE A 937 64.42 82.72 79.77
N GLY A 938 64.94 81.50 79.93
CA GLY A 938 64.18 80.26 79.92
C GLY A 938 64.03 79.61 78.53
N GLN A 939 64.59 80.20 77.47
CA GLN A 939 64.61 79.55 76.15
C GLN A 939 65.71 78.49 76.05
N VAL A 940 65.38 77.39 75.36
CA VAL A 940 66.30 76.30 75.03
C VAL A 940 66.85 76.57 73.64
N CYS A 941 68.16 76.66 73.55
CA CYS A 941 68.92 77.09 72.38
C CYS A 941 69.54 75.83 71.76
N GLY A 942 69.04 75.44 70.58
CA GLY A 942 69.36 74.17 69.92
C GLY A 942 70.87 73.99 69.66
N GLY A 943 71.38 72.82 70.04
CA GLY A 943 72.75 72.35 69.78
C GLY A 943 72.84 71.44 68.57
#